data_AF-A0A8H5UZH9-F1
#
_entry.id   AF-A0A8H5UZH9-F1
#
_cell.length_a   1.000
_cell.length_b   1.000
_cell.length_c   1.000
_cell.angle_alpha   90.00
_cell.angle_beta   90.00
_cell.angle_gamma   90.00
#
_symmetry.space_group_name_H-M   'P 1'
#
loop_
_entity.id
_entity.type
_entity.pdbx_description
1 polymer ?
#
loop_
_entity_poly.entity_id
_entity_poly.type
_entity_poly.pdbx_seq_one_letter_code
_entity_poly.pdbx_strand_id
1 'polypeptide(L)'
;MKYCIICGIPFTRSLNEAWIENVRAVWIEGTSWKRTAVSGVGRCGEYDDIPSVIVPENFHSRHDSRSGSGPTIDVGLTPSDPTIFIDPEAADEAWGYGFHESCWSIFTKNYTPNLDNLFAVCLSMPTDANSLIDWGHDYGGASKIEQMYDMPVRTSCFCSWTSVPPAMRSDPYYIPSLVKAIEGAVHLQTDVFMSRFEPTVQCLKSDAFSRLVPELLQAIVILLPTSDVRSVRLASPVFATLELAESFWASRFQPGHEFDYLPEVHDRPPESWMALYHSLNIWAREVPCLVNRRRVWGLAKRLQATLTQMVYVSCQGSPLSTCFETLPGGLGQNISENEVLWHTASRAVADPGKSFHYGSRVLRARALYFPEPVKLRQMSVSFVHTEGGSFISGLRLVDNDGRSHALGYQHEETMYHLLLPLDKPIQGWELAMDLCGVKGIAAVCSDGTLTGWAGESAGLPRWRLKGTQGLSAVKAEFDALKLVSLSRDKLPDQETWLNNCLWYAEVPREGLLFNGSRGDEPRAKYNLPVTTVSFGGPDGQYLSQLSEIVVWVFDICHVTGIEFRYTESSHDCQLGYVGPFDENYPGRRNFTPDSHDSTASFPIDGASGERLSRIDVQTSGSHIVGLKLRTNLDRTVQTPDYPYGTDRGWTTVHGKGSQIVGMFATLSRPFWDLGLLSI
;
A
#
# COMPACT_ATOMS: atom_id res chain seq x y z
N MET A 1 0.52 5.65 23.34
CA MET A 1 -0.70 4.86 23.02
C MET A 1 -0.34 3.74 22.05
N LYS A 2 -0.84 2.53 22.28
CA LYS A 2 -0.68 1.35 21.42
C LYS A 2 -2.03 0.92 20.88
N TYR A 3 -2.08 0.39 19.65
CA TYR A 3 -3.35 0.13 18.95
C TYR A 3 -3.61 -1.35 18.71
N CYS A 4 -4.87 -1.72 18.75
CA CYS A 4 -5.29 -3.04 18.30
C CYS A 4 -5.13 -3.16 16.78
N ILE A 5 -4.45 -4.23 16.36
CA ILE A 5 -4.13 -4.50 14.96
C ILE A 5 -5.36 -4.67 14.05
N ILE A 6 -6.52 -5.06 14.59
CA ILE A 6 -7.74 -5.24 13.79
C ILE A 6 -8.54 -3.94 13.70
N CYS A 7 -8.85 -3.31 14.83
CA CYS A 7 -9.84 -2.23 14.86
C CYS A 7 -9.25 -0.83 14.85
N GLY A 8 -7.92 -0.69 15.00
CA GLY A 8 -7.23 0.60 14.97
C GLY A 8 -7.54 1.51 16.16
N ILE A 9 -8.11 0.94 17.23
CA ILE A 9 -8.49 1.66 18.45
C ILE A 9 -7.43 1.38 19.54
N PRO A 10 -7.02 2.39 20.33
CA PRO A 10 -5.94 2.21 21.29
C PRO A 10 -6.38 1.42 22.52
N PHE A 11 -5.45 0.67 23.10
CA PHE A 11 -5.60 0.08 24.42
C PHE A 11 -5.56 1.18 25.47
N THR A 12 -6.48 1.18 26.43
CA THR A 12 -6.47 2.15 27.53
C THR A 12 -7.16 1.61 28.77
N ARG A 13 -6.65 2.03 29.94
CA ARG A 13 -7.22 1.74 31.26
C ARG A 13 -7.96 2.93 31.88
N SER A 14 -7.93 4.09 31.22
CA SER A 14 -8.36 5.38 31.78
C SER A 14 -9.84 5.49 32.19
N LEU A 15 -10.73 4.58 31.73
CA LEU A 15 -12.18 4.70 31.94
C LEU A 15 -12.88 3.46 32.52
N ASN A 16 -12.16 2.42 32.95
CA ASN A 16 -12.73 1.15 33.45
C ASN A 16 -13.72 0.46 32.46
N GLU A 17 -13.60 0.71 31.15
CA GLU A 17 -14.33 -0.03 30.13
C GLU A 17 -13.64 -1.37 29.88
N ALA A 18 -14.22 -2.46 30.40
CA ALA A 18 -13.55 -3.75 30.56
C ALA A 18 -12.98 -4.37 29.26
N TRP A 19 -13.56 -4.10 28.09
CA TRP A 19 -13.13 -4.77 26.85
C TRP A 19 -11.88 -4.14 26.20
N ILE A 20 -11.64 -2.84 26.40
CA ILE A 20 -10.54 -2.08 25.77
C ILE A 20 -9.22 -2.29 26.49
N GLU A 21 -9.27 -2.52 27.80
CA GLU A 21 -8.07 -2.86 28.57
C GLU A 21 -7.65 -4.33 28.40
N ASN A 22 -8.54 -5.19 27.89
CA ASN A 22 -8.27 -6.62 27.70
C ASN A 22 -7.47 -6.88 26.42
N VAL A 23 -6.24 -7.36 26.59
CA VAL A 23 -5.29 -7.54 25.49
C VAL A 23 -4.90 -9.01 25.34
N ARG A 24 -4.82 -9.47 24.10
CA ARG A 24 -4.06 -10.65 23.69
C ARG A 24 -2.88 -10.22 22.82
N ALA A 25 -1.76 -10.90 22.95
CA ALA A 25 -0.61 -10.71 22.10
C ALA A 25 -0.38 -11.96 21.24
N VAL A 26 -0.11 -11.75 19.96
CA VAL A 26 0.54 -12.75 19.10
C VAL A 26 2.02 -12.41 19.10
N TRP A 27 2.86 -13.30 19.59
CA TRP A 27 4.24 -12.98 19.97
C TRP A 27 5.23 -14.08 19.61
N ILE A 28 6.50 -13.69 19.57
CA ILE A 28 7.67 -14.56 19.39
C ILE A 28 8.75 -14.15 20.40
N GLU A 29 9.70 -15.06 20.62
CA GLU A 29 11.00 -14.78 21.24
C GLU A 29 12.09 -14.77 20.16
N GLY A 30 13.02 -13.81 20.25
CA GLY A 30 14.09 -13.62 19.28
C GLY A 30 13.58 -13.24 17.88
N THR A 31 14.18 -13.82 16.84
CA THR A 31 14.06 -13.33 15.45
C THR A 31 13.26 -14.24 14.51
N SER A 32 12.97 -15.46 14.94
CA SER A 32 12.33 -16.48 14.11
C SER A 32 10.84 -16.60 14.42
N TRP A 33 9.98 -16.14 13.51
CA TRP A 33 8.52 -16.31 13.61
C TRP A 33 8.03 -17.70 13.17
N LYS A 34 8.89 -18.73 13.26
CA LYS A 34 8.48 -20.14 13.06
C LYS A 34 7.93 -20.78 14.34
N ARG A 35 7.91 -20.02 15.45
CA ARG A 35 7.43 -20.44 16.76
C ARG A 35 6.51 -19.37 17.33
N THR A 36 5.54 -18.93 16.53
CA THR A 36 4.60 -17.90 16.96
C THR A 36 3.59 -18.48 17.94
N ALA A 37 3.38 -17.77 19.05
CA ALA A 37 2.39 -18.11 20.06
C ALA A 37 1.32 -17.02 20.19
N VAL A 38 0.18 -17.38 20.79
CA VAL A 38 -0.86 -16.45 21.20
C VAL A 38 -1.04 -16.53 22.70
N SER A 39 -1.03 -15.38 23.37
CA SER A 39 -1.18 -15.30 24.82
C SER A 39 -2.61 -15.56 25.29
N GLY A 40 -2.76 -15.78 26.60
CA GLY A 40 -4.01 -15.56 27.32
C GLY A 40 -4.41 -14.08 27.35
N VAL A 41 -5.46 -13.76 28.12
CA VAL A 41 -5.98 -12.39 28.22
C VAL A 41 -5.31 -11.65 29.36
N GLY A 42 -4.39 -10.74 29.01
CA GLY A 42 -3.79 -9.79 29.93
C GLY A 42 -4.61 -8.51 30.06
N ARG A 43 -4.01 -7.54 30.74
CA ARG A 43 -4.59 -6.21 30.96
C ARG A 43 -3.55 -5.15 30.62
N CYS A 44 -3.95 -4.14 29.85
CA CYS A 44 -3.08 -3.00 29.54
C CYS A 44 -2.67 -2.25 30.82
N GLY A 45 -1.43 -1.74 30.84
CA GLY A 45 -0.89 -0.95 31.95
C GLY A 45 -1.67 0.36 32.19
N GLU A 46 -1.49 0.96 33.36
CA GLU A 46 -2.11 2.25 33.72
C GLU A 46 -1.53 3.43 32.92
N TYR A 47 -0.29 3.29 32.44
CA TYR A 47 0.44 4.33 31.72
C TYR A 47 0.62 3.93 30.26
N ASP A 48 0.24 4.83 29.35
CA ASP A 48 0.33 4.64 27.89
C ASP A 48 1.78 4.64 27.36
N ASP A 49 2.76 4.93 28.23
CA ASP A 49 4.19 5.05 27.93
C ASP A 49 4.95 3.73 28.09
N ILE A 50 4.34 2.71 28.73
CA ILE A 50 4.98 1.40 28.88
C ILE A 50 4.88 0.66 27.53
N PRO A 51 6.00 0.29 26.90
CA PRO A 51 6.00 -0.29 25.56
C PRO A 51 5.53 -1.76 25.53
N SER A 52 5.49 -2.41 26.69
CA SER A 52 5.19 -3.82 26.86
C SER A 52 3.88 -4.07 27.61
N VAL A 53 3.34 -5.29 27.46
CA VAL A 53 2.12 -5.74 28.16
C VAL A 53 2.37 -7.08 28.84
N ILE A 54 1.93 -7.19 30.10
CA ILE A 54 1.98 -8.44 30.84
C ILE A 54 0.75 -9.28 30.49
N VAL A 55 0.97 -10.43 29.88
CA VAL A 55 -0.08 -11.35 29.45
C VAL A 55 0.17 -12.76 29.98
N PRO A 56 -0.87 -13.56 30.28
CA PRO A 56 -0.70 -14.96 30.60
C PRO A 56 -0.11 -15.72 29.41
N GLU A 57 0.83 -16.64 29.65
CA GLU A 57 1.39 -17.47 28.57
C GLU A 57 0.34 -18.44 27.99
N ASN A 58 -0.48 -19.03 28.87
CA ASN A 58 -1.51 -19.98 28.45
C ASN A 58 -2.68 -19.25 27.79
N PHE A 59 -3.00 -19.64 26.55
CA PHE A 59 -4.11 -19.12 25.76
C PHE A 59 -5.47 -19.07 26.48
N HIS A 60 -5.76 -20.04 27.36
CA HIS A 60 -7.01 -20.12 28.09
C HIS A 60 -7.04 -19.32 29.40
N SER A 61 -5.87 -18.84 29.86
CA SER A 61 -5.76 -18.08 31.11
C SER A 61 -6.20 -16.63 30.92
N ARG A 62 -6.69 -16.04 32.01
CA ARG A 62 -7.06 -14.62 32.08
C ARG A 62 -6.53 -13.97 33.35
N HIS A 63 -6.17 -12.70 33.26
CA HIS A 63 -5.70 -11.91 34.39
C HIS A 63 -6.75 -11.73 35.50
N ASP A 64 -8.04 -11.78 35.15
CA ASP A 64 -9.20 -11.62 36.05
C ASP A 64 -9.71 -12.95 36.64
N SER A 65 -9.00 -14.06 36.42
CA SER A 65 -9.41 -15.38 36.89
C SER A 65 -9.18 -15.56 38.40
N ARG A 66 -10.12 -16.25 39.08
CA ARG A 66 -10.05 -16.50 40.54
C ARG A 66 -8.84 -17.33 40.98
N SER A 67 -8.30 -18.14 40.08
CA SER A 67 -7.11 -18.96 40.29
C SER A 67 -5.79 -18.18 40.09
N GLY A 68 -5.87 -16.90 39.70
CA GLY A 68 -4.73 -16.11 39.24
C GLY A 68 -4.37 -16.40 37.79
N SER A 69 -3.59 -15.51 37.17
CA SER A 69 -3.21 -15.55 35.75
C SER A 69 -2.34 -16.75 35.36
N GLY A 70 -1.77 -17.48 36.33
CA GLY A 70 -0.70 -18.44 36.07
C GLY A 70 0.60 -17.75 35.63
N PRO A 71 1.52 -18.47 34.96
CA PRO A 71 2.72 -17.88 34.36
C PRO A 71 2.37 -16.76 33.38
N THR A 72 3.13 -15.67 33.47
CA THR A 72 2.94 -14.47 32.65
C THR A 72 4.24 -14.11 31.94
N ILE A 73 4.10 -13.57 30.75
CA ILE A 73 5.18 -13.05 29.93
C ILE A 73 4.98 -11.57 29.69
N ASP A 74 6.07 -10.82 29.62
CA ASP A 74 6.05 -9.41 29.23
C ASP A 74 6.33 -9.30 27.73
N VAL A 75 5.40 -8.71 26.97
CA VAL A 75 5.47 -8.66 25.51
C VAL A 75 5.57 -7.23 25.02
N GLY A 76 6.68 -6.87 24.38
CA GLY A 76 6.84 -5.59 23.67
C GLY A 76 5.89 -5.48 22.47
N LEU A 77 4.96 -4.53 22.50
CA LEU A 77 3.94 -4.42 21.44
C LEU A 77 4.37 -3.48 20.30
N THR A 78 4.36 -4.05 19.10
CA THR A 78 4.47 -3.37 17.80
C THR A 78 5.67 -2.43 17.77
N PRO A 79 6.90 -2.97 17.90
CA PRO A 79 8.10 -2.16 17.87
C PRO A 79 8.26 -1.52 16.48
N SER A 80 8.54 -0.22 16.46
CA SER A 80 8.82 0.52 15.21
C SER A 80 10.10 0.03 14.54
N ASP A 81 11.05 -0.44 15.35
CA ASP A 81 12.25 -1.16 14.94
C ASP A 81 12.32 -2.52 15.67
N PRO A 82 11.91 -3.63 15.03
CA PRO A 82 12.00 -4.96 15.61
C PRO A 82 13.43 -5.49 15.67
N THR A 83 14.42 -4.81 15.06
CA THR A 83 15.81 -5.29 15.09
C THR A 83 16.46 -5.16 16.45
N ILE A 84 15.87 -4.38 17.37
CA ILE A 84 16.30 -4.30 18.78
C ILE A 84 16.27 -5.67 19.46
N PHE A 85 15.38 -6.58 19.03
CA PHE A 85 15.26 -7.95 19.56
C PHE A 85 16.21 -8.95 18.88
N ILE A 86 17.12 -8.45 18.03
CA ILE A 86 18.20 -9.22 17.40
C ILE A 86 19.49 -9.11 18.23
N ASP A 87 19.58 -8.11 19.12
CA ASP A 87 20.71 -7.96 20.04
C ASP A 87 20.80 -9.19 20.98
N PRO A 88 21.96 -9.86 21.11
CA PRO A 88 22.15 -10.95 22.07
C PRO A 88 21.71 -10.62 23.50
N GLU A 89 21.75 -9.35 23.91
CA GLU A 89 21.30 -8.92 25.24
C GLU A 89 19.77 -8.87 25.39
N ALA A 90 19.03 -8.72 24.28
CA ALA A 90 17.56 -8.65 24.23
C ALA A 90 16.92 -9.86 23.53
N ALA A 91 17.70 -10.88 23.17
CA ALA A 91 17.26 -12.02 22.36
C ALA A 91 16.20 -12.90 23.05
N ASP A 92 16.12 -12.85 24.38
CA ASP A 92 15.14 -13.58 25.20
C ASP A 92 13.87 -12.75 25.49
N GLU A 93 13.78 -11.50 25.01
CA GLU A 93 12.59 -10.66 25.22
C GLU A 93 11.49 -11.02 24.20
N ALA A 94 10.26 -11.19 24.70
CA ALA A 94 9.11 -11.46 23.86
C ALA A 94 8.56 -10.17 23.24
N TRP A 95 8.20 -10.23 21.97
CA TRP A 95 7.61 -9.10 21.27
C TRP A 95 6.60 -9.54 20.22
N GLY A 96 5.71 -8.64 19.82
CA GLY A 96 4.71 -8.95 18.82
C GLY A 96 3.60 -7.93 18.70
N TYR A 97 2.38 -8.43 18.47
CA TYR A 97 1.24 -7.64 18.00
C TYR A 97 0.03 -7.80 18.90
N GLY A 98 -0.56 -6.67 19.27
CA GLY A 98 -1.67 -6.62 20.23
C GLY A 98 -3.05 -6.65 19.59
N PHE A 99 -3.96 -7.38 20.22
CA PHE A 99 -5.36 -7.48 19.85
C PHE A 99 -6.24 -7.24 21.08
N HIS A 100 -7.33 -6.48 20.92
CA HIS A 100 -8.39 -6.51 21.93
C HIS A 100 -8.97 -7.94 21.97
N GLU A 101 -9.27 -8.45 23.15
CA GLU A 101 -9.86 -9.79 23.29
C GLU A 101 -11.16 -9.93 22.47
N SER A 102 -12.02 -8.92 22.52
CA SER A 102 -13.24 -8.87 21.71
C SER A 102 -12.94 -8.92 20.21
N CYS A 103 -11.92 -8.20 19.74
CA CYS A 103 -11.54 -8.20 18.32
C CYS A 103 -10.92 -9.54 17.89
N TRP A 104 -10.10 -10.16 18.74
CA TRP A 104 -9.54 -11.49 18.50
C TRP A 104 -10.64 -12.55 18.42
N SER A 105 -11.59 -12.53 19.35
CA SER A 105 -12.75 -13.44 19.37
C SER A 105 -13.60 -13.31 18.11
N ILE A 106 -13.76 -12.09 17.61
CA ILE A 106 -14.42 -11.82 16.32
C ILE A 106 -13.62 -12.38 15.14
N PHE A 107 -12.32 -12.12 15.09
CA PHE A 107 -11.44 -12.53 14.00
C PHE A 107 -11.26 -14.04 13.89
N THR A 108 -11.33 -14.74 15.01
CA THR A 108 -11.19 -16.20 15.06
C THR A 108 -12.53 -16.94 15.01
N LYS A 109 -13.64 -16.22 14.93
CA LYS A 109 -14.97 -16.83 14.81
C LYS A 109 -15.07 -17.54 13.46
N ASN A 110 -15.17 -18.87 13.49
CA ASN A 110 -15.20 -19.74 12.31
C ASN A 110 -13.95 -19.66 11.42
N TYR A 111 -12.83 -19.18 11.97
CA TYR A 111 -11.56 -19.06 11.25
C TYR A 111 -10.38 -19.34 12.18
N THR A 112 -9.48 -20.23 11.77
CA THR A 112 -8.25 -20.51 12.51
C THR A 112 -7.05 -19.90 11.77
N PRO A 113 -6.49 -18.79 12.26
CA PRO A 113 -5.34 -18.16 11.61
C PRO A 113 -4.10 -19.06 11.72
N ASN A 114 -3.31 -19.11 10.65
CA ASN A 114 -1.92 -19.52 10.77
C ASN A 114 -1.15 -18.38 11.46
N LEU A 115 -0.67 -18.61 12.69
CA LEU A 115 -0.04 -17.58 13.51
C LEU A 115 1.27 -17.06 12.91
N ASP A 116 2.08 -17.92 12.29
CA ASP A 116 3.33 -17.52 11.64
C ASP A 116 3.05 -16.59 10.45
N ASN A 117 2.01 -16.89 9.66
CA ASN A 117 1.58 -16.01 8.57
C ASN A 117 1.04 -14.68 9.11
N LEU A 118 0.21 -14.70 10.17
CA LEU A 118 -0.29 -13.49 10.80
C LEU A 118 0.84 -12.59 11.30
N PHE A 119 1.82 -13.17 12.00
CA PHE A 119 2.97 -12.44 12.49
C PHE A 119 3.81 -11.86 11.35
N ALA A 120 4.11 -12.66 10.33
CA ALA A 120 4.89 -12.22 9.18
C ALA A 120 4.22 -11.07 8.41
N VAL A 121 2.89 -11.12 8.26
CA VAL A 121 2.15 -10.04 7.61
C VAL A 121 2.18 -8.77 8.45
N CYS A 122 1.94 -8.84 9.76
CA CYS A 122 2.06 -7.68 10.63
C CYS A 122 3.47 -7.07 10.58
N LEU A 123 4.52 -7.90 10.48
CA LEU A 123 5.91 -7.47 10.35
C LEU A 123 6.24 -6.78 9.03
N SER A 124 5.43 -7.06 8.00
CA SER A 124 5.56 -6.49 6.65
C SER A 124 4.90 -5.12 6.49
N MET A 125 4.08 -4.70 7.46
CA MET A 125 3.33 -3.44 7.37
C MET A 125 4.03 -2.32 8.15
N PRO A 126 4.10 -1.09 7.61
CA PRO A 126 4.67 0.04 8.32
C PRO A 126 3.77 0.49 9.47
N THR A 127 4.33 1.24 10.40
CA THR A 127 3.64 1.77 11.58
C THR A 127 3.89 3.25 11.78
N ASP A 128 2.90 4.03 12.21
CA ASP A 128 3.14 5.42 12.59
C ASP A 128 4.04 5.56 13.85
N ALA A 129 4.29 6.80 14.27
CA ALA A 129 5.05 7.09 15.50
C ALA A 129 4.39 6.51 16.78
N ASN A 130 3.10 6.18 16.72
CA ASN A 130 2.34 5.60 17.83
C ASN A 130 2.06 4.10 17.64
N SER A 131 2.80 3.43 16.75
CA SER A 131 2.68 1.98 16.50
C SER A 131 1.32 1.52 15.93
N LEU A 132 0.58 2.40 15.23
CA LEU A 132 -0.58 1.99 14.43
C LEU A 132 -0.12 1.38 13.10
N ILE A 133 -0.52 0.13 12.83
CA ILE A 133 -0.19 -0.55 11.57
C ILE A 133 -0.94 0.08 10.38
N ASP A 134 -0.26 0.24 9.25
CA ASP A 134 -0.87 0.59 7.97
C ASP A 134 -1.21 -0.66 7.14
N TRP A 135 -2.47 -1.07 7.21
CA TRP A 135 -3.02 -2.16 6.39
C TRP A 135 -3.38 -1.74 4.96
N GLY A 136 -3.25 -0.46 4.60
CA GLY A 136 -3.77 0.11 3.36
C GLY A 136 -5.22 0.59 3.43
N HIS A 137 -5.91 0.40 4.57
CA HIS A 137 -7.28 0.89 4.80
C HIS A 137 -7.39 1.81 6.03
N ASP A 138 -8.50 2.52 6.16
CA ASP A 138 -8.75 3.56 7.17
C ASP A 138 -9.32 3.04 8.51
N TYR A 139 -9.21 1.73 8.76
CA TYR A 139 -9.88 1.03 9.87
C TYR A 139 -11.40 1.32 9.99
N GLY A 140 -12.09 1.61 8.88
CA GLY A 140 -13.50 2.00 8.90
C GLY A 140 -13.71 3.37 9.56
N GLY A 141 -12.85 4.33 9.21
CA GLY A 141 -12.86 5.72 9.69
C GLY A 141 -12.06 6.00 10.97
N ALA A 142 -11.26 5.06 11.46
CA ALA A 142 -10.44 5.26 12.67
C ALA A 142 -9.02 5.79 12.39
N SER A 143 -8.57 5.77 11.13
CA SER A 143 -7.29 6.33 10.71
C SER A 143 -7.42 7.19 9.46
N LYS A 144 -6.41 8.03 9.23
CA LYS A 144 -6.29 8.90 8.07
C LYS A 144 -4.84 8.90 7.57
N ILE A 145 -4.63 9.32 6.33
CA ILE A 145 -3.29 9.55 5.79
C ILE A 145 -2.91 10.99 6.14
N GLU A 146 -1.76 11.16 6.81
CA GLU A 146 -1.11 12.44 7.01
C GLU A 146 0.19 12.50 6.23
N GLN A 147 0.56 13.70 5.80
CA GLN A 147 1.80 13.93 5.06
C GLN A 147 2.94 14.19 6.06
N MET A 148 3.81 13.19 6.26
CA MET A 148 5.01 13.30 7.09
C MET A 148 6.21 13.58 6.20
N TYR A 149 6.63 14.85 6.13
CA TYR A 149 7.60 15.33 5.14
C TYR A 149 7.12 15.06 3.70
N ASP A 150 7.93 14.41 2.85
CA ASP A 150 7.55 14.03 1.49
C ASP A 150 6.81 12.67 1.41
N MET A 151 6.54 11.99 2.54
CA MET A 151 5.94 10.65 2.54
C MET A 151 4.56 10.63 3.22
N PRO A 152 3.56 9.96 2.62
CA PRO A 152 2.29 9.70 3.28
C PRO A 152 2.47 8.64 4.38
N VAL A 153 1.97 8.92 5.58
CA VAL A 153 1.96 7.99 6.71
C VAL A 153 0.54 7.89 7.24
N ARG A 154 0.05 6.67 7.44
CA ARG A 154 -1.27 6.45 8.04
C ARG A 154 -1.17 6.60 9.56
N THR A 155 -1.98 7.49 10.12
CA THR A 155 -2.03 7.79 11.55
C THR A 155 -3.45 7.68 12.10
N SER A 156 -3.57 7.56 13.41
CA SER A 156 -4.86 7.56 14.10
C SER A 156 -5.60 8.90 13.88
N CYS A 157 -6.92 8.83 13.68
CA CYS A 157 -7.78 10.02 13.72
C CYS A 157 -7.93 10.61 15.13
N PHE A 158 -7.53 9.85 16.16
CA PHE A 158 -7.81 10.16 17.55
C PHE A 158 -6.50 10.41 18.31
N CYS A 159 -6.26 11.68 18.63
CA CYS A 159 -5.14 12.11 19.47
C CYS A 159 -5.33 11.75 20.96
N SER A 160 -6.54 11.34 21.35
CA SER A 160 -6.88 10.88 22.69
C SER A 160 -8.08 9.92 22.64
N TRP A 161 -8.19 9.05 23.64
CA TRP A 161 -9.37 8.19 23.79
C TRP A 161 -10.69 8.99 23.85
N THR A 162 -10.67 10.16 24.50
CA THR A 162 -11.83 11.06 24.63
C THR A 162 -12.33 11.63 23.29
N SER A 163 -11.57 11.46 22.22
CA SER A 163 -11.95 11.84 20.85
C SER A 163 -12.60 10.72 20.03
N VAL A 164 -12.52 9.46 20.49
CA VAL A 164 -13.09 8.28 19.79
C VAL A 164 -14.64 8.33 19.78
N PRO A 165 -15.34 8.13 18.65
CA PRO A 165 -16.80 8.13 18.64
C PRO A 165 -17.42 7.03 19.53
N PRO A 166 -18.59 7.25 20.17
CA PRO A 166 -19.25 6.24 21.01
C PRO A 166 -19.45 4.88 20.34
N ALA A 167 -19.73 4.87 19.03
CA ALA A 167 -19.81 3.65 18.23
C ALA A 167 -18.51 2.85 18.31
N MET A 168 -17.35 3.47 18.13
CA MET A 168 -16.06 2.78 18.12
C MET A 168 -15.56 2.39 19.52
N ARG A 169 -16.06 3.04 20.58
CA ARG A 169 -15.79 2.71 22.00
C ARG A 169 -16.58 1.52 22.52
N SER A 170 -17.69 1.18 21.86
CA SER A 170 -18.61 0.15 22.35
C SER A 170 -18.09 -1.26 22.07
N ASP A 171 -18.25 -2.21 23.00
CA ASP A 171 -17.76 -3.58 22.83
C ASP A 171 -18.36 -4.22 21.57
N PRO A 172 -17.54 -4.57 20.56
CA PRO A 172 -18.05 -5.16 19.35
C PRO A 172 -18.45 -6.63 19.55
N TYR A 173 -18.06 -7.32 20.63
CA TYR A 173 -18.32 -8.75 20.81
C TYR A 173 -19.47 -9.01 21.79
N TYR A 174 -19.46 -8.39 22.97
CA TYR A 174 -20.51 -8.59 23.96
C TYR A 174 -21.70 -7.66 23.72
N ILE A 175 -22.79 -8.18 23.12
CA ILE A 175 -23.96 -7.39 22.74
C ILE A 175 -25.24 -7.97 23.38
N PRO A 176 -25.60 -7.55 24.61
CA PRO A 176 -26.77 -8.08 25.31
C PRO A 176 -28.10 -7.89 24.58
N SER A 177 -28.27 -6.77 23.86
CA SER A 177 -29.48 -6.50 23.08
C SER A 177 -29.67 -7.49 21.94
N LEU A 178 -28.58 -7.96 21.31
CA LEU A 178 -28.62 -8.97 20.27
C LEU A 178 -29.08 -10.32 20.83
N VAL A 179 -28.53 -10.74 21.97
CA VAL A 179 -28.93 -12.01 22.63
C VAL A 179 -30.43 -12.00 22.93
N LYS A 180 -30.93 -10.90 23.52
CA LYS A 180 -32.36 -10.73 23.78
C LYS A 180 -33.20 -10.72 22.50
N ALA A 181 -32.69 -10.16 21.41
CA ALA A 181 -33.42 -10.14 20.13
C ALA A 181 -33.49 -11.52 19.47
N ILE A 182 -32.44 -12.33 19.59
CA ILE A 182 -32.41 -13.71 19.10
C ILE A 182 -33.41 -14.56 19.91
N GLU A 183 -33.40 -14.44 21.24
CA GLU A 183 -34.29 -15.17 22.15
C GLU A 183 -35.75 -14.68 22.06
N GLY A 184 -35.96 -13.38 21.85
CA GLY A 184 -37.27 -12.72 21.87
C GLY A 184 -37.93 -12.51 20.51
N ALA A 185 -37.40 -13.09 19.43
CA ALA A 185 -37.89 -12.90 18.05
C ALA A 185 -39.37 -13.28 17.84
N VAL A 186 -40.00 -13.96 18.79
CA VAL A 186 -41.39 -14.41 18.77
C VAL A 186 -42.42 -13.25 18.75
N HIS A 187 -42.07 -12.08 19.32
CA HIS A 187 -43.05 -11.03 19.63
C HIS A 187 -43.39 -10.06 18.48
N LEU A 188 -42.90 -10.28 17.26
CA LEU A 188 -43.19 -9.45 16.07
C LEU A 188 -44.17 -10.12 15.09
N GLN A 189 -44.85 -11.19 15.49
CA GLN A 189 -45.99 -11.69 14.72
C GLN A 189 -47.22 -10.81 14.95
N THR A 190 -47.46 -9.82 14.08
CA THR A 190 -48.79 -9.59 13.46
C THR A 190 -48.82 -8.45 12.42
N ASP A 191 -49.41 -8.79 11.27
CA ASP A 191 -50.28 -8.02 10.38
C ASP A 191 -49.77 -6.86 9.50
N VAL A 192 -48.60 -6.26 9.73
CA VAL A 192 -48.26 -5.00 9.01
C VAL A 192 -47.66 -5.20 7.61
N PHE A 193 -47.09 -6.36 7.28
CA PHE A 193 -46.34 -6.56 6.01
C PHE A 193 -47.01 -7.48 4.98
N MET A 194 -48.23 -7.96 5.24
CA MET A 194 -49.00 -8.80 4.32
C MET A 194 -49.84 -7.95 3.35
N SER A 195 -49.22 -7.11 2.52
CA SER A 195 -49.95 -6.58 1.36
C SER A 195 -50.09 -7.71 0.35
N ARG A 196 -51.24 -8.40 0.34
CA ARG A 196 -51.56 -9.38 -0.70
C ARG A 196 -51.75 -8.62 -2.01
N PHE A 197 -50.74 -8.70 -2.88
CA PHE A 197 -50.92 -8.28 -4.26
C PHE A 197 -51.77 -9.34 -4.95
N GLU A 198 -52.94 -8.95 -5.47
CA GLU A 198 -53.74 -9.81 -6.35
C GLU A 198 -53.38 -9.52 -7.81
N PRO A 199 -52.43 -10.24 -8.43
CA PRO A 199 -52.16 -10.04 -9.84
C PRO A 199 -53.30 -10.61 -10.69
N THR A 200 -53.59 -9.96 -11.81
CA THR A 200 -54.51 -10.50 -12.80
C THR A 200 -53.94 -11.80 -13.39
N VAL A 201 -54.77 -12.85 -13.51
CA VAL A 201 -54.40 -14.19 -14.04
C VAL A 201 -53.64 -14.14 -15.37
N GLN A 202 -53.90 -13.13 -16.20
CA GLN A 202 -53.22 -12.90 -17.48
C GLN A 202 -51.74 -12.53 -17.33
N CYS A 203 -51.41 -11.76 -16.30
CA CYS A 203 -50.06 -11.23 -16.03
C CYS A 203 -49.10 -12.35 -15.57
N LEU A 204 -49.62 -13.32 -14.81
CA LEU A 204 -48.88 -14.51 -14.37
C LEU A 204 -48.58 -15.46 -15.55
N LYS A 205 -49.47 -15.61 -16.53
CA LYS A 205 -49.30 -16.53 -17.67
C LYS A 205 -48.31 -16.02 -18.73
N SER A 206 -48.12 -14.71 -18.83
CA SER A 206 -47.14 -14.10 -19.75
C SER A 206 -45.72 -14.03 -19.20
N ASP A 207 -45.54 -14.23 -17.89
CA ASP A 207 -44.24 -14.18 -17.23
C ASP A 207 -43.39 -15.41 -17.60
N ALA A 208 -42.13 -15.19 -17.97
CA ALA A 208 -41.20 -16.26 -18.35
C ALA A 208 -40.93 -17.26 -17.20
N PHE A 209 -41.01 -16.81 -15.94
CA PHE A 209 -40.79 -17.62 -14.74
C PHE A 209 -42.00 -18.44 -14.33
N SER A 210 -43.17 -18.24 -14.96
CA SER A 210 -44.39 -19.02 -14.68
C SER A 210 -44.25 -20.52 -15.00
N ARG A 211 -43.22 -20.91 -15.75
CA ARG A 211 -42.88 -22.29 -16.09
C ARG A 211 -42.05 -23.00 -15.02
N LEU A 212 -41.50 -22.26 -14.06
CA LEU A 212 -40.68 -22.82 -12.99
C LEU A 212 -41.58 -23.33 -11.87
N VAL A 213 -41.18 -24.44 -11.25
CA VAL A 213 -41.82 -24.94 -10.04
C VAL A 213 -41.50 -24.03 -8.84
N PRO A 214 -42.39 -23.92 -7.84
CA PRO A 214 -42.21 -23.04 -6.68
C PRO A 214 -40.86 -23.23 -5.97
N GLU A 215 -40.35 -24.45 -5.90
CA GLU A 215 -39.08 -24.79 -5.25
C GLU A 215 -37.89 -24.10 -5.95
N LEU A 216 -37.92 -24.01 -7.28
CA LEU A 216 -36.88 -23.30 -8.06
C LEU A 216 -36.99 -21.79 -7.88
N LEU A 217 -38.21 -21.25 -7.79
CA LEU A 217 -38.43 -19.83 -7.50
C LEU A 217 -37.90 -19.47 -6.11
N GLN A 218 -38.14 -20.32 -5.10
CA GLN A 218 -37.58 -20.18 -3.76
C GLN A 218 -36.05 -20.26 -3.76
N ALA A 219 -35.47 -21.22 -4.47
CA ALA A 219 -34.02 -21.35 -4.59
C ALA A 219 -33.37 -20.09 -5.20
N ILE A 220 -34.00 -19.51 -6.24
CA ILE A 220 -33.53 -18.27 -6.85
C ILE A 220 -33.52 -17.13 -5.81
N VAL A 221 -34.62 -16.89 -5.09
CA VAL A 221 -34.64 -15.78 -4.10
C VAL A 221 -33.71 -16.02 -2.92
N ILE A 222 -33.45 -17.27 -2.52
CA ILE A 222 -32.47 -17.61 -1.48
C ILE A 222 -31.05 -17.22 -1.92
N LEU A 223 -30.68 -17.47 -3.18
CA LEU A 223 -29.33 -17.17 -3.69
C LEU A 223 -29.11 -15.68 -3.98
N LEU A 224 -30.18 -14.93 -4.32
CA LEU A 224 -30.07 -13.53 -4.68
C LEU A 224 -29.79 -12.62 -3.46
N PRO A 225 -29.05 -11.51 -3.63
CA PRO A 225 -29.05 -10.39 -2.69
C PRO A 225 -30.44 -9.76 -2.56
N THR A 226 -30.77 -9.17 -1.40
CA THR A 226 -32.10 -8.56 -1.18
C THR A 226 -32.40 -7.41 -2.14
N SER A 227 -31.41 -6.65 -2.60
CA SER A 227 -31.58 -5.62 -3.64
C SER A 227 -32.14 -6.21 -4.93
N ASP A 228 -31.66 -7.39 -5.29
CA ASP A 228 -32.00 -8.06 -6.53
C ASP A 228 -33.33 -8.78 -6.38
N VAL A 229 -33.62 -9.31 -5.18
CA VAL A 229 -34.96 -9.80 -4.82
C VAL A 229 -35.99 -8.68 -4.93
N ARG A 230 -35.68 -7.47 -4.45
CA ARG A 230 -36.57 -6.31 -4.65
C ARG A 230 -36.76 -6.00 -6.14
N SER A 231 -35.69 -6.00 -6.90
CA SER A 231 -35.72 -5.69 -8.34
C SER A 231 -36.51 -6.73 -9.13
N VAL A 232 -36.30 -8.02 -8.88
CA VAL A 232 -37.02 -9.10 -9.58
C VAL A 232 -38.50 -9.13 -9.19
N ARG A 233 -38.85 -8.83 -7.92
CA ARG A 233 -40.24 -8.72 -7.50
C ARG A 233 -40.96 -7.51 -8.11
N LEU A 234 -40.24 -6.45 -8.47
CA LEU A 234 -40.80 -5.32 -9.23
C LEU A 234 -40.95 -5.66 -10.73
N ALA A 235 -40.06 -6.48 -11.27
CA ALA A 235 -40.02 -6.83 -12.69
C ALA A 235 -40.92 -8.04 -13.07
N SER A 236 -41.19 -8.94 -12.12
CA SER A 236 -41.90 -10.20 -12.36
C SER A 236 -43.09 -10.37 -11.41
N PRO A 237 -44.34 -10.42 -11.94
CA PRO A 237 -45.53 -10.77 -11.17
C PRO A 237 -45.43 -12.10 -10.43
N VAL A 238 -44.75 -13.10 -11.01
CA VAL A 238 -44.56 -14.42 -10.39
C VAL A 238 -43.77 -14.29 -9.09
N PHE A 239 -42.64 -13.57 -9.12
CA PHE A 239 -41.86 -13.30 -7.92
C PHE A 239 -42.56 -12.32 -6.97
N ALA A 240 -43.32 -11.35 -7.49
CA ALA A 240 -44.09 -10.41 -6.67
C ALA A 240 -45.08 -11.11 -5.73
N THR A 241 -45.69 -12.21 -6.18
CA THR A 241 -46.61 -13.04 -5.39
C THR A 241 -45.96 -14.16 -4.60
N LEU A 242 -44.68 -14.42 -4.79
CA LEU A 242 -43.99 -15.48 -4.06
C LEU A 242 -43.90 -15.13 -2.58
N GLU A 243 -44.42 -15.98 -1.70
CA GLU A 243 -44.23 -15.84 -0.25
C GLU A 243 -42.78 -16.17 0.12
N LEU A 244 -42.13 -15.33 0.92
CA LEU A 244 -40.74 -15.55 1.31
C LEU A 244 -40.68 -16.44 2.55
N ALA A 245 -40.13 -17.65 2.39
CA ALA A 245 -40.03 -18.64 3.46
C ALA A 245 -38.98 -18.25 4.53
N GLU A 246 -39.06 -18.88 5.70
CA GLU A 246 -38.04 -18.74 6.76
C GLU A 246 -36.62 -19.08 6.29
N SER A 247 -36.47 -20.00 5.33
CA SER A 247 -35.17 -20.30 4.69
C SER A 247 -34.60 -19.10 3.93
N PHE A 248 -35.44 -18.28 3.29
CA PHE A 248 -35.02 -17.04 2.65
C PHE A 248 -34.50 -16.05 3.69
N TRP A 249 -35.20 -15.87 4.81
CA TRP A 249 -34.76 -14.95 5.85
C TRP A 249 -33.48 -15.43 6.54
N ALA A 250 -33.37 -16.73 6.82
CA ALA A 250 -32.16 -17.35 7.35
C ALA A 250 -30.95 -17.15 6.42
N SER A 251 -31.16 -17.20 5.09
CA SER A 251 -30.08 -16.98 4.12
C SER A 251 -29.44 -15.58 4.23
N ARG A 252 -30.15 -14.57 4.76
CA ARG A 252 -29.58 -13.22 4.93
C ARG A 252 -28.49 -13.13 6.01
N PHE A 253 -28.39 -14.16 6.85
CA PHE A 253 -27.38 -14.29 7.91
C PHE A 253 -26.23 -15.22 7.52
N GLN A 254 -26.25 -15.77 6.30
CA GLN A 254 -25.17 -16.62 5.79
C GLN A 254 -23.94 -15.77 5.39
N PRO A 255 -22.74 -16.38 5.35
CA PRO A 255 -21.53 -15.68 4.92
C PRO A 255 -21.72 -14.95 3.58
N GLY A 256 -21.33 -13.68 3.52
CA GLY A 256 -21.46 -12.85 2.31
C GLY A 256 -22.79 -12.13 2.15
N HIS A 257 -23.76 -12.32 3.06
CA HIS A 257 -25.04 -11.60 3.05
C HIS A 257 -25.12 -10.49 4.11
N GLU A 258 -26.28 -9.82 4.20
CA GLU A 258 -26.49 -8.56 4.93
C GLU A 258 -26.10 -8.59 6.41
N PHE A 259 -26.39 -9.71 7.08
CA PHE A 259 -26.18 -9.90 8.50
C PHE A 259 -25.08 -10.91 8.81
N ASP A 260 -24.14 -11.10 7.88
CA ASP A 260 -23.04 -12.05 8.06
C ASP A 260 -22.14 -11.72 9.26
N TYR A 261 -22.20 -10.50 9.79
CA TYR A 261 -21.52 -10.04 10.99
C TYR A 261 -22.13 -10.56 12.30
N LEU A 262 -23.16 -11.41 12.22
CA LEU A 262 -23.86 -12.00 13.37
C LEU A 262 -23.78 -13.54 13.33
N PRO A 263 -22.60 -14.16 13.36
CA PRO A 263 -22.47 -15.62 13.27
C PRO A 263 -23.10 -16.38 14.44
N GLU A 264 -23.37 -15.71 15.57
CA GLU A 264 -23.94 -16.28 16.79
C GLU A 264 -25.38 -16.78 16.58
N VAL A 265 -26.07 -16.26 15.56
CA VAL A 265 -27.41 -16.73 15.16
C VAL A 265 -27.40 -18.18 14.67
N HIS A 266 -26.26 -18.72 14.26
CA HIS A 266 -26.16 -20.12 13.84
C HIS A 266 -25.90 -21.05 15.03
N ASP A 267 -25.25 -20.55 16.08
CA ASP A 267 -25.07 -21.29 17.34
C ASP A 267 -26.40 -21.39 18.11
N ARG A 268 -27.23 -20.34 18.00
CA ARG A 268 -28.55 -20.23 18.64
C ARG A 268 -29.54 -19.66 17.63
N PRO A 269 -30.16 -20.49 16.78
CA PRO A 269 -31.11 -20.02 15.79
C PRO A 269 -32.33 -19.36 16.45
N PRO A 270 -32.81 -18.21 15.93
CA PRO A 270 -34.04 -17.61 16.40
C PRO A 270 -35.24 -18.49 16.03
N GLU A 271 -36.35 -18.35 16.75
CA GLU A 271 -37.60 -19.04 16.42
C GLU A 271 -38.21 -18.55 15.09
N SER A 272 -38.03 -17.27 14.75
CA SER A 272 -38.37 -16.71 13.43
C SER A 272 -37.25 -15.79 12.92
N TRP A 273 -36.64 -16.19 11.81
CA TRP A 273 -35.64 -15.42 11.08
C TRP A 273 -36.26 -14.17 10.46
N MET A 274 -37.51 -14.24 9.99
CA MET A 274 -38.22 -13.08 9.46
C MET A 274 -38.37 -12.00 10.52
N ALA A 275 -38.82 -12.37 11.73
CA ALA A 275 -39.01 -11.43 12.82
C ALA A 275 -37.68 -10.81 13.27
N LEU A 276 -36.61 -11.62 13.37
CA LEU A 276 -35.27 -11.12 13.68
C LEU A 276 -34.77 -10.14 12.59
N TYR A 277 -34.96 -10.47 11.32
CA TYR A 277 -34.58 -9.62 10.18
C TYR A 277 -35.23 -8.24 10.27
N HIS A 278 -36.55 -8.19 10.46
CA HIS A 278 -37.28 -6.93 10.57
C HIS A 278 -36.89 -6.13 11.82
N SER A 279 -36.75 -6.82 12.95
CA SER A 279 -36.29 -6.23 14.21
C SER A 279 -34.94 -5.53 14.02
N LEU A 280 -33.93 -6.24 13.51
CA LEU A 280 -32.59 -5.69 13.30
C LEU A 280 -32.59 -4.48 12.37
N ASN A 281 -33.43 -4.48 11.33
CA ASN A 281 -33.53 -3.33 10.43
C ASN A 281 -34.08 -2.05 11.08
N ILE A 282 -34.80 -2.16 12.20
CA ILE A 282 -35.35 -1.02 12.93
C ILE A 282 -34.31 -0.43 13.87
N TRP A 283 -33.72 -1.23 14.76
CA TRP A 283 -32.93 -0.71 15.89
C TRP A 283 -31.41 -0.88 15.75
N ALA A 284 -30.92 -1.77 14.88
CA ALA A 284 -29.48 -2.12 14.87
C ALA A 284 -28.56 -0.94 14.56
N ARG A 285 -29.04 0.05 13.78
CA ARG A 285 -28.28 1.26 13.43
C ARG A 285 -28.14 2.23 14.60
N GLU A 286 -29.05 2.17 15.57
CA GLU A 286 -29.07 3.04 16.75
C GLU A 286 -28.29 2.45 17.92
N VAL A 287 -27.83 1.18 17.81
CA VAL A 287 -27.06 0.50 18.85
C VAL A 287 -25.56 0.58 18.53
N PRO A 288 -24.78 1.39 19.28
CA PRO A 288 -23.35 1.59 19.06
C PRO A 288 -22.53 0.28 18.94
N CYS A 289 -22.81 -0.71 19.80
CA CYS A 289 -22.10 -1.99 19.78
C CYS A 289 -22.28 -2.73 18.44
N LEU A 290 -23.47 -2.70 17.82
CA LEU A 290 -23.73 -3.37 16.54
C LEU A 290 -23.10 -2.63 15.37
N VAL A 291 -23.06 -1.30 15.43
CA VAL A 291 -22.32 -0.49 14.46
C VAL A 291 -20.82 -0.86 14.52
N ASN A 292 -20.25 -0.97 15.72
CA ASN A 292 -18.86 -1.42 15.89
C ASN A 292 -18.65 -2.87 15.46
N ARG A 293 -19.57 -3.79 15.81
CA ARG A 293 -19.54 -5.20 15.40
C ARG A 293 -19.40 -5.31 13.89
N ARG A 294 -20.27 -4.61 13.14
CA ARG A 294 -20.25 -4.62 11.68
C ARG A 294 -18.93 -4.10 11.14
N ARG A 295 -18.40 -3.01 11.70
CA ARG A 295 -17.09 -2.44 11.33
C ARG A 295 -15.97 -3.46 11.56
N VAL A 296 -15.82 -3.95 12.79
CA VAL A 296 -14.74 -4.88 13.19
C VAL A 296 -14.85 -6.22 12.45
N TRP A 297 -16.06 -6.72 12.18
CA TRP A 297 -16.27 -7.90 11.34
C TRP A 297 -15.76 -7.70 9.91
N GLY A 298 -16.07 -6.54 9.31
CA GLY A 298 -15.55 -6.18 7.99
C GLY A 298 -14.02 -6.15 7.96
N LEU A 299 -13.39 -5.54 8.98
CA LEU A 299 -11.94 -5.48 9.11
C LEU A 299 -11.31 -6.86 9.32
N ALA A 300 -11.91 -7.69 10.17
CA ALA A 300 -11.47 -9.06 10.41
C ALA A 300 -11.51 -9.90 9.12
N LYS A 301 -12.59 -9.82 8.34
CA LYS A 301 -12.70 -10.52 7.05
C LYS A 301 -11.65 -10.09 6.04
N ARG A 302 -11.29 -8.80 6.00
CA ARG A 302 -10.20 -8.30 5.13
C ARG A 302 -8.86 -8.95 5.51
N LEU A 303 -8.55 -9.00 6.81
CA LEU A 303 -7.34 -9.68 7.29
C LEU A 303 -7.36 -11.19 6.99
N GLN A 304 -8.51 -11.85 7.20
CA GLN A 304 -8.69 -13.26 6.85
C GLN A 304 -8.46 -13.52 5.34
N ALA A 305 -8.97 -12.64 4.47
CA ALA A 305 -8.77 -12.74 3.03
C ALA A 305 -7.29 -12.62 2.63
N THR A 306 -6.55 -11.70 3.26
CA THR A 306 -5.09 -11.57 3.08
C THR A 306 -4.37 -12.85 3.52
N LEU A 307 -4.67 -13.37 4.71
CA LEU A 307 -4.02 -14.58 5.24
C LEU A 307 -4.35 -15.83 4.43
N THR A 308 -5.57 -15.92 3.88
CA THR A 308 -6.00 -17.05 3.04
C THR A 308 -5.15 -17.17 1.78
N GLN A 309 -4.72 -16.04 1.19
CA GLN A 309 -3.83 -16.05 0.03
C GLN A 309 -2.44 -16.64 0.34
N MET A 310 -2.02 -16.69 1.61
CA MET A 310 -0.73 -17.25 2.02
C MET A 310 -0.78 -18.74 2.33
N VAL A 311 -1.97 -19.34 2.35
CA VAL A 311 -2.14 -20.74 2.72
C VAL A 311 -1.57 -21.63 1.62
N TYR A 312 -0.65 -22.52 1.98
CA TYR A 312 0.09 -23.40 1.06
C TYR A 312 0.96 -22.70 0.02
N VAL A 313 1.28 -21.42 0.20
CA VAL A 313 2.18 -20.67 -0.70
C VAL A 313 3.54 -20.47 -0.03
N SER A 314 4.60 -20.98 -0.64
CA SER A 314 5.98 -20.82 -0.16
C SER A 314 6.80 -19.93 -1.09
N CYS A 315 7.77 -19.21 -0.52
CA CYS A 315 8.64 -18.31 -1.26
C CYS A 315 9.75 -19.11 -1.99
N GLN A 316 9.60 -19.27 -3.31
CA GLN A 316 10.46 -20.10 -4.17
C GLN A 316 11.78 -19.42 -4.55
N GLY A 317 12.78 -20.22 -4.95
CA GLY A 317 14.13 -19.79 -5.32
C GLY A 317 15.18 -20.17 -4.28
N SER A 318 16.46 -19.94 -4.60
CA SER A 318 17.55 -20.21 -3.65
C SER A 318 17.55 -19.17 -2.53
N PRO A 319 17.40 -19.55 -1.25
CA PRO A 319 17.35 -18.60 -0.15
C PRO A 319 18.68 -17.88 0.05
N LEU A 320 18.61 -16.57 0.27
CA LEU A 320 19.72 -15.74 0.71
C LEU A 320 19.46 -15.28 2.15
N SER A 321 20.52 -15.12 2.93
CA SER A 321 20.41 -14.65 4.32
C SER A 321 19.83 -13.23 4.38
N THR A 322 18.92 -13.00 5.30
CA THR A 322 18.40 -11.65 5.63
C THR A 322 18.43 -11.44 7.13
N CYS A 323 18.08 -10.24 7.59
CA CYS A 323 17.97 -9.92 9.03
C CYS A 323 16.95 -10.82 9.76
N PHE A 324 15.99 -11.38 9.01
CA PHE A 324 14.82 -12.11 9.51
C PHE A 324 14.81 -13.59 9.10
N GLU A 325 15.69 -14.01 8.19
CA GLU A 325 15.80 -15.40 7.73
C GLU A 325 17.28 -15.80 7.62
N THR A 326 17.79 -16.45 8.67
CA THR A 326 19.17 -16.96 8.72
C THR A 326 19.24 -18.39 8.18
N LEU A 327 20.24 -18.68 7.35
CA LEU A 327 20.48 -20.03 6.84
C LEU A 327 21.13 -20.93 7.91
N PRO A 328 20.63 -22.17 8.12
CA PRO A 328 21.25 -23.11 9.04
C PRO A 328 22.62 -23.53 8.47
N GLY A 329 23.71 -23.10 9.13
CA GLY A 329 25.06 -23.46 8.69
C GLY A 329 26.19 -22.58 9.20
N GLY A 330 25.95 -21.33 9.63
CA GLY A 330 26.92 -20.46 10.35
C GLY A 330 28.24 -20.12 9.63
N LEU A 331 28.58 -20.83 8.57
CA LEU A 331 29.61 -20.55 7.58
C LEU A 331 28.91 -20.62 6.23
N GLY A 332 29.12 -19.59 5.41
CA GLY A 332 28.73 -19.57 3.99
C GLY A 332 29.35 -20.74 3.25
N GLN A 333 28.73 -21.91 3.33
CA GLN A 333 29.16 -23.08 2.58
C GLN A 333 28.56 -23.04 1.19
N ASN A 334 29.41 -22.52 0.29
CA ASN A 334 29.77 -23.16 -0.96
C ASN A 334 28.75 -23.15 -2.10
N ILE A 335 28.19 -21.97 -2.40
CA ILE A 335 28.17 -21.46 -3.78
C ILE A 335 28.56 -19.97 -3.72
N SER A 336 29.83 -19.66 -4.02
CA SER A 336 30.32 -18.33 -4.45
C SER A 336 29.57 -17.09 -3.92
N GLU A 337 29.58 -16.84 -2.61
CA GLU A 337 29.21 -15.52 -2.06
C GLU A 337 30.26 -14.44 -2.42
N ASN A 338 31.40 -14.82 -2.97
CA ASN A 338 32.30 -13.90 -3.67
C ASN A 338 31.82 -13.67 -5.13
N GLU A 339 31.55 -12.41 -5.46
CA GLU A 339 31.58 -11.74 -6.78
C GLU A 339 30.31 -11.49 -7.61
N VAL A 340 29.07 -11.78 -7.16
CA VAL A 340 27.90 -11.18 -7.86
C VAL A 340 27.62 -9.79 -7.29
N LEU A 341 28.10 -8.75 -7.98
CA LEU A 341 27.67 -7.38 -7.75
C LEU A 341 26.20 -7.25 -8.19
N TRP A 342 25.33 -6.70 -7.33
CA TRP A 342 23.91 -6.56 -7.64
C TRP A 342 23.57 -5.14 -8.07
N HIS A 343 22.78 -5.02 -9.14
CA HIS A 343 22.11 -3.79 -9.53
C HIS A 343 20.65 -3.91 -9.13
N THR A 344 20.24 -3.10 -8.15
CA THR A 344 18.96 -3.26 -7.43
C THR A 344 18.02 -2.09 -7.71
N ALA A 345 16.78 -2.41 -8.03
CA ALA A 345 15.67 -1.45 -8.04
C ALA A 345 14.83 -1.68 -6.78
N SER A 346 14.74 -0.64 -5.96
CA SER A 346 13.94 -0.63 -4.74
C SER A 346 13.28 0.73 -4.56
N ARG A 347 12.12 0.74 -3.91
CA ARG A 347 11.42 1.97 -3.52
C ARG A 347 10.87 1.79 -2.11
N ALA A 348 11.22 2.71 -1.22
CA ALA A 348 10.75 2.77 0.16
C ALA A 348 10.96 1.47 0.95
N VAL A 349 12.06 0.76 0.68
CA VAL A 349 12.45 -0.41 1.45
C VAL A 349 13.17 0.06 2.71
N ALA A 350 12.61 -0.23 3.87
CA ALA A 350 13.17 0.15 5.16
C ALA A 350 14.45 -0.64 5.46
N ASP A 351 15.51 0.08 5.81
CA ASP A 351 16.74 -0.53 6.29
C ASP A 351 16.50 -1.23 7.64
N PRO A 352 17.16 -2.37 7.90
CA PRO A 352 17.25 -2.92 9.24
C PRO A 352 17.82 -1.89 10.23
N GLY A 353 17.30 -1.81 11.45
CA GLY A 353 17.76 -0.83 12.45
C GLY A 353 17.15 0.57 12.32
N LYS A 354 16.22 0.77 11.38
CA LYS A 354 15.49 2.05 11.22
C LYS A 354 14.01 1.87 11.46
N SER A 355 13.37 2.94 11.93
CA SER A 355 11.94 2.99 12.14
C SER A 355 11.18 2.81 10.81
N PHE A 356 10.21 1.89 10.81
CA PHE A 356 9.46 1.52 9.62
C PHE A 356 8.12 2.26 9.54
N HIS A 357 8.17 3.53 9.15
CA HIS A 357 6.98 4.41 9.11
C HIS A 357 6.19 4.40 7.80
N TYR A 358 6.83 3.96 6.72
CA TYR A 358 6.23 3.89 5.40
C TYR A 358 6.97 2.85 4.56
N GLY A 359 6.35 2.46 3.46
CA GLY A 359 6.99 1.65 2.43
C GLY A 359 6.89 0.15 2.67
N SER A 360 8.03 -0.56 2.59
CA SER A 360 8.10 -2.02 2.72
C SER A 360 9.31 -2.49 3.50
N ARG A 361 9.30 -3.75 3.96
CA ARG A 361 10.41 -4.38 4.68
C ARG A 361 10.78 -5.71 4.06
N VAL A 362 12.07 -6.00 3.93
CA VAL A 362 12.57 -7.29 3.43
C VAL A 362 12.52 -8.32 4.56
N LEU A 363 11.75 -9.39 4.37
CA LEU A 363 11.75 -10.56 5.26
C LEU A 363 12.46 -11.75 4.64
N ARG A 364 12.42 -11.87 3.31
CA ARG A 364 13.00 -12.99 2.57
C ARG A 364 13.71 -12.50 1.32
N ALA A 365 14.87 -13.07 1.04
CA ALA A 365 15.58 -12.86 -0.21
C ALA A 365 15.75 -14.19 -0.93
N ARG A 366 15.50 -14.21 -2.23
CA ARG A 366 15.59 -15.40 -3.08
C ARG A 366 16.39 -15.05 -4.33
N ALA A 367 17.16 -16.01 -4.84
CA ALA A 367 17.92 -15.83 -6.05
C ALA A 367 17.75 -16.99 -7.03
N LEU A 368 17.92 -16.67 -8.31
CA LEU A 368 18.09 -17.61 -9.41
C LEU A 368 19.47 -17.36 -10.03
N TYR A 369 20.19 -18.44 -10.29
CA TYR A 369 21.50 -18.42 -10.91
C TYR A 369 21.47 -19.25 -12.19
N PHE A 370 22.03 -18.70 -13.27
CA PHE A 370 22.10 -19.32 -14.57
C PHE A 370 23.58 -19.50 -14.93
N PRO A 371 24.04 -20.72 -15.26
CA PRO A 371 25.44 -20.98 -15.63
C PRO A 371 25.91 -20.18 -16.84
N GLU A 372 25.00 -19.88 -17.77
CA GLU A 372 25.21 -19.01 -18.92
C GLU A 372 24.03 -18.03 -19.01
N PRO A 373 24.20 -16.85 -19.65
CA PRO A 373 23.12 -15.90 -19.83
C PRO A 373 21.87 -16.54 -20.42
N VAL A 374 20.80 -16.60 -19.63
CA VAL A 374 19.61 -17.38 -19.98
C VAL A 374 18.82 -16.71 -21.10
N LYS A 375 18.40 -17.50 -22.09
CA LYS A 375 17.44 -17.08 -23.11
C LYS A 375 16.05 -17.51 -22.67
N LEU A 376 15.21 -16.53 -22.37
CA LEU A 376 13.86 -16.74 -21.86
C LEU A 376 12.85 -16.79 -23.01
N ARG A 377 11.98 -17.80 -22.98
CA ARG A 377 10.87 -17.97 -23.92
C ARG A 377 9.56 -17.39 -23.36
N GLN A 378 9.35 -17.52 -22.06
CA GLN A 378 8.13 -17.08 -21.40
C GLN A 378 8.46 -16.56 -20.00
N MET A 379 7.75 -15.51 -19.60
CA MET A 379 7.74 -15.01 -18.24
C MET A 379 6.30 -15.04 -17.73
N SER A 380 6.10 -15.51 -16.51
CA SER A 380 4.80 -15.48 -15.85
C SER A 380 4.92 -14.76 -14.52
N VAL A 381 3.91 -13.97 -14.17
CA VAL A 381 3.94 -13.05 -13.02
C VAL A 381 2.76 -13.38 -12.13
N SER A 382 3.02 -13.73 -10.87
CA SER A 382 2.00 -13.98 -9.85
C SER A 382 1.63 -12.69 -9.13
N PHE A 383 0.37 -12.58 -8.71
CA PHE A 383 -0.14 -11.41 -8.00
C PHE A 383 -0.83 -11.77 -6.68
N VAL A 384 -0.61 -10.94 -5.67
CA VAL A 384 -1.34 -10.95 -4.40
C VAL A 384 -2.19 -9.69 -4.29
N HIS A 385 -3.40 -9.85 -3.75
CA HIS A 385 -4.34 -8.75 -3.57
C HIS A 385 -4.31 -8.29 -2.11
N THR A 386 -4.07 -7.00 -1.92
CA THR A 386 -4.17 -6.34 -0.61
C THR A 386 -5.09 -5.13 -0.71
N GLU A 387 -5.39 -4.49 0.41
CA GLU A 387 -6.22 -3.27 0.44
C GLU A 387 -5.51 -2.09 -0.27
N GLY A 388 -4.18 -2.11 -0.37
CA GLY A 388 -3.39 -1.14 -1.15
C GLY A 388 -3.36 -1.41 -2.66
N GLY A 389 -4.01 -2.48 -3.12
CA GLY A 389 -4.07 -2.90 -4.53
C GLY A 389 -3.42 -4.26 -4.78
N SER A 390 -3.26 -4.57 -6.07
CA SER A 390 -2.61 -5.79 -6.55
C SER A 390 -1.11 -5.58 -6.67
N PHE A 391 -0.32 -6.50 -6.13
CA PHE A 391 1.15 -6.44 -6.13
C PHE A 391 1.73 -7.73 -6.69
N ILE A 392 2.90 -7.61 -7.33
CA ILE A 392 3.63 -8.78 -7.82
C ILE A 392 4.14 -9.56 -6.61
N SER A 393 3.86 -10.86 -6.57
CA SER A 393 4.24 -11.76 -5.49
C SER A 393 5.36 -12.73 -5.87
N GLY A 394 5.51 -13.02 -7.16
CA GLY A 394 6.49 -13.96 -7.67
C GLY A 394 6.58 -13.97 -9.18
N LEU A 395 7.67 -14.55 -9.69
CA LEU A 395 7.97 -14.70 -11.10
C LEU A 395 8.20 -16.18 -11.41
N ARG A 396 7.79 -16.60 -12.61
CA ARG A 396 8.14 -17.90 -13.20
C ARG A 396 8.73 -17.67 -14.58
N LEU A 397 10.00 -18.02 -14.74
CA LEU A 397 10.77 -17.85 -15.96
C LEU A 397 10.92 -19.21 -16.64
N VAL A 398 10.58 -19.29 -17.93
CA VAL A 398 10.76 -20.50 -18.73
C VAL A 398 11.83 -20.24 -19.78
N ASP A 399 12.88 -21.05 -19.76
CA ASP A 399 13.97 -20.96 -20.73
C ASP A 399 13.59 -21.60 -22.09
N ASN A 400 14.50 -21.50 -23.07
CA ASN A 400 14.30 -22.12 -24.39
C ASN A 400 14.25 -23.65 -24.36
N ASP A 401 14.84 -24.28 -23.35
CA ASP A 401 14.82 -25.74 -23.16
C ASP A 401 13.51 -26.21 -22.50
N GLY A 402 12.63 -25.28 -22.13
CA GLY A 402 11.37 -25.55 -21.44
C GLY A 402 11.54 -25.76 -19.93
N ARG A 403 12.71 -25.48 -19.35
CA ARG A 403 12.94 -25.55 -17.91
C ARG A 403 12.28 -24.33 -17.24
N SER A 404 11.56 -24.59 -16.16
CA SER A 404 10.85 -23.58 -15.39
C SER A 404 11.60 -23.23 -14.12
N HIS A 405 11.84 -21.93 -13.90
CA HIS A 405 12.52 -21.37 -12.74
C HIS A 405 11.55 -20.44 -12.00
N ALA A 406 11.19 -20.80 -10.77
CA ALA A 406 10.27 -20.02 -9.94
C ALA A 406 11.03 -19.17 -8.91
N LEU A 407 10.57 -17.95 -8.69
CA LEU A 407 11.14 -16.98 -7.76
C LEU A 407 10.00 -16.27 -7.01
N GLY A 408 9.99 -16.31 -5.68
CA GLY A 408 8.95 -15.68 -4.87
C GLY A 408 7.69 -16.54 -4.68
N TYR A 409 6.60 -15.91 -4.23
CA TYR A 409 5.31 -16.54 -3.92
C TYR A 409 4.51 -16.78 -5.21
N GLN A 410 4.15 -18.03 -5.47
CA GLN A 410 3.47 -18.45 -6.69
C GLN A 410 1.95 -18.55 -6.44
N HIS A 411 1.17 -17.77 -7.19
CA HIS A 411 -0.29 -17.80 -7.14
C HIS A 411 -0.81 -18.14 -8.54
N GLU A 412 -1.10 -19.42 -8.78
CA GLU A 412 -1.46 -19.92 -10.11
C GLU A 412 -2.77 -19.29 -10.64
N GLU A 413 -3.76 -19.07 -9.77
CA GLU A 413 -5.07 -18.51 -10.15
C GLU A 413 -4.98 -17.05 -10.64
N THR A 414 -3.98 -16.31 -10.19
CA THR A 414 -3.77 -14.90 -10.53
C THR A 414 -2.56 -14.69 -11.44
N MET A 415 -2.00 -15.78 -11.99
CA MET A 415 -0.78 -15.71 -12.79
C MET A 415 -1.05 -15.13 -14.18
N TYR A 416 -0.29 -14.12 -14.56
CA TYR A 416 -0.33 -13.52 -15.89
C TYR A 416 0.87 -13.99 -16.73
N HIS A 417 0.62 -14.43 -17.95
CA HIS A 417 1.66 -14.97 -18.84
C HIS A 417 2.06 -13.96 -19.93
N LEU A 418 3.35 -13.70 -20.03
CA LEU A 418 4.00 -12.91 -21.08
C LEU A 418 4.82 -13.82 -21.99
N LEU A 419 4.49 -13.81 -23.28
CA LEU A 419 5.32 -14.42 -24.31
C LEU A 419 6.46 -13.47 -24.66
N LEU A 420 7.68 -14.00 -24.67
CA LEU A 420 8.88 -13.22 -24.95
C LEU A 420 9.31 -13.43 -26.40
N PRO A 421 9.82 -12.39 -27.09
CA PRO A 421 10.33 -12.53 -28.45
C PRO A 421 11.55 -13.47 -28.48
N LEU A 422 11.51 -14.52 -29.31
CA LEU A 422 12.62 -15.48 -29.43
C LEU A 422 13.84 -14.89 -30.15
N ASP A 423 13.61 -13.91 -31.02
CA ASP A 423 14.60 -13.19 -31.81
C ASP A 423 15.32 -12.08 -31.03
N LYS A 424 14.73 -11.62 -29.92
CA LYS A 424 15.26 -10.51 -29.11
C LYS A 424 15.48 -10.95 -27.66
N PRO A 425 16.72 -11.27 -27.26
CA PRO A 425 16.98 -11.71 -25.90
C PRO A 425 16.65 -10.61 -24.88
N ILE A 426 16.14 -11.03 -23.72
CA ILE A 426 15.81 -10.12 -22.62
C ILE A 426 17.09 -9.66 -21.91
N GLN A 427 17.20 -8.35 -21.74
CA GLN A 427 18.29 -7.63 -21.10
C GLN A 427 17.90 -7.06 -19.72
N GLY A 428 16.74 -7.46 -19.18
CA GLY A 428 16.30 -7.08 -17.85
C GLY A 428 14.85 -6.61 -17.84
N TRP A 429 14.52 -5.69 -16.95
CA TRP A 429 13.13 -5.34 -16.65
C TRP A 429 12.93 -3.85 -16.42
N GLU A 430 11.71 -3.40 -16.65
CA GLU A 430 11.21 -2.13 -16.13
C GLU A 430 10.11 -2.41 -15.12
N LEU A 431 10.22 -1.79 -13.94
CA LEU A 431 9.32 -2.01 -12.81
C LEU A 431 8.47 -0.78 -12.60
N ALA A 432 7.16 -0.94 -12.42
CA ALA A 432 6.26 0.08 -11.91
C ALA A 432 6.12 -0.11 -10.40
N MET A 433 6.59 0.88 -9.63
CA MET A 433 6.81 0.76 -8.19
C MET A 433 5.92 1.72 -7.44
N ASP A 434 5.08 1.18 -6.56
CA ASP A 434 4.39 1.92 -5.51
C ASP A 434 5.30 2.08 -4.29
N LEU A 435 4.93 2.93 -3.33
CA LEU A 435 5.63 3.02 -2.05
C LEU A 435 5.62 1.67 -1.32
N CYS A 436 4.52 0.92 -1.42
CA CYS A 436 4.35 -0.35 -0.72
C CYS A 436 4.84 -1.57 -1.49
N GLY A 437 5.46 -1.44 -2.68
CA GLY A 437 5.99 -2.58 -3.44
C GLY A 437 5.84 -2.47 -4.95
N VAL A 438 6.09 -3.56 -5.66
CA VAL A 438 6.04 -3.58 -7.14
C VAL A 438 4.65 -3.96 -7.64
N LYS A 439 4.03 -3.10 -8.46
CA LYS A 439 2.68 -3.30 -9.02
C LYS A 439 2.67 -3.77 -10.47
N GLY A 440 3.74 -3.50 -11.21
CA GLY A 440 3.85 -3.89 -12.61
C GLY A 440 5.28 -4.17 -13.05
N ILE A 441 5.41 -5.02 -14.07
CA ILE A 441 6.69 -5.39 -14.68
C ILE A 441 6.56 -5.55 -16.19
N ALA A 442 7.55 -5.08 -16.92
CA ALA A 442 7.76 -5.36 -18.34
C ALA A 442 9.19 -5.85 -18.56
N ALA A 443 9.39 -6.76 -19.51
CA ALA A 443 10.73 -7.20 -19.89
C ALA A 443 11.33 -6.23 -20.92
N VAL A 444 12.63 -5.95 -20.79
CA VAL A 444 13.39 -5.07 -21.68
C VAL A 444 14.13 -5.94 -22.68
N CYS A 445 13.82 -5.80 -23.97
CA CYS A 445 14.48 -6.51 -25.05
C CYS A 445 15.84 -5.88 -25.41
N SER A 446 16.67 -6.61 -26.15
CA SER A 446 18.02 -6.17 -26.55
C SER A 446 18.07 -4.91 -27.42
N ASP A 447 16.99 -4.59 -28.12
CA ASP A 447 16.82 -3.36 -28.91
C ASP A 447 16.27 -2.18 -28.08
N GLY A 448 16.11 -2.37 -26.77
CA GLY A 448 15.53 -1.40 -25.85
C GLY A 448 14.00 -1.35 -25.84
N THR A 449 13.31 -2.16 -26.66
CA THR A 449 11.84 -2.22 -26.64
C THR A 449 11.33 -2.95 -25.40
N LEU A 450 10.18 -2.51 -24.88
CA LEU A 450 9.49 -3.17 -23.77
C LEU A 450 8.48 -4.18 -24.32
N THR A 451 8.31 -5.29 -23.59
CA THR A 451 7.12 -6.14 -23.77
C THR A 451 5.86 -5.43 -23.27
N GLY A 452 4.70 -6.08 -23.44
CA GLY A 452 3.51 -5.68 -22.69
C GLY A 452 3.75 -5.74 -21.18
N TRP A 453 3.10 -4.84 -20.45
CA TRP A 453 3.13 -4.81 -18.99
C TRP A 453 2.29 -5.94 -18.41
N ALA A 454 2.82 -6.64 -17.41
CA ALA A 454 2.04 -7.44 -16.48
C ALA A 454 1.77 -6.58 -15.23
N GLY A 455 0.50 -6.37 -14.88
CA GLY A 455 0.09 -5.53 -13.75
C GLY A 455 -0.09 -4.06 -14.10
N GLU A 456 -0.10 -3.19 -13.10
CA GLU A 456 -0.38 -1.75 -13.23
C GLU A 456 0.91 -0.95 -13.47
N SER A 457 0.89 -0.04 -14.46
CA SER A 457 2.04 0.81 -14.81
C SER A 457 1.72 2.28 -15.07
N ALA A 458 0.43 2.63 -15.14
CA ALA A 458 -0.03 3.99 -15.37
C ALA A 458 0.05 4.80 -14.07
N GLY A 459 0.55 6.03 -14.14
CA GLY A 459 0.62 6.93 -12.97
C GLY A 459 1.55 6.46 -11.84
N LEU A 460 2.40 5.46 -12.08
CA LEU A 460 3.34 4.93 -11.11
C LEU A 460 4.79 5.23 -11.52
N PRO A 461 5.67 5.56 -10.56
CA PRO A 461 7.08 5.67 -10.83
C PRO A 461 7.70 4.39 -11.36
N ARG A 462 8.66 4.53 -12.29
CA ARG A 462 9.28 3.43 -13.01
C ARG A 462 10.77 3.35 -12.77
N TRP A 463 11.29 2.13 -12.60
CA TRP A 463 12.73 1.88 -12.52
C TRP A 463 13.14 0.89 -13.61
N ARG A 464 14.14 1.24 -14.41
CA ARG A 464 14.70 0.34 -15.43
C ARG A 464 15.95 -0.38 -14.91
N LEU A 465 15.87 -1.70 -14.86
CA LEU A 465 16.98 -2.62 -14.60
C LEU A 465 17.40 -3.24 -15.93
N LYS A 466 18.15 -2.49 -16.74
CA LYS A 466 18.68 -2.96 -18.03
C LYS A 466 20.19 -3.13 -17.94
N GLY A 467 20.69 -4.24 -18.47
CA GLY A 467 22.12 -4.46 -18.68
C GLY A 467 22.46 -4.74 -20.14
N THR A 468 23.74 -4.64 -20.49
CA THR A 468 24.26 -4.87 -21.83
C THR A 468 24.34 -6.35 -22.21
N GLN A 469 24.45 -7.23 -21.22
CA GLN A 469 24.47 -8.68 -21.39
C GLN A 469 23.14 -9.32 -20.95
N GLY A 470 22.94 -10.58 -21.34
CA GLY A 470 21.81 -11.40 -20.89
C GLY A 470 21.82 -11.63 -19.38
N LEU A 471 20.81 -12.34 -18.88
CA LEU A 471 20.59 -12.51 -17.45
C LEU A 471 21.37 -13.71 -16.90
N SER A 472 22.33 -13.46 -16.02
CA SER A 472 23.13 -14.52 -15.38
C SER A 472 22.67 -14.81 -13.96
N ALA A 473 22.17 -13.80 -13.25
CA ALA A 473 21.63 -13.95 -11.91
C ALA A 473 20.51 -12.94 -11.66
N VAL A 474 19.50 -13.37 -10.89
CA VAL A 474 18.37 -12.54 -10.49
C VAL A 474 18.18 -12.72 -8.99
N LYS A 475 18.11 -11.61 -8.26
CA LYS A 475 17.75 -11.61 -6.84
C LYS A 475 16.42 -10.91 -6.69
N ALA A 476 15.52 -11.46 -5.89
CA ALA A 476 14.28 -10.82 -5.52
C ALA A 476 14.13 -10.81 -4.00
N GLU A 477 13.72 -9.67 -3.49
CA GLU A 477 13.49 -9.44 -2.06
C GLU A 477 12.00 -9.25 -1.83
N PHE A 478 11.50 -9.92 -0.80
CA PHE A 478 10.08 -10.04 -0.51
C PHE A 478 9.79 -9.68 0.94
N ASP A 479 8.62 -9.08 1.16
CA ASP A 479 7.98 -9.12 2.46
C ASP A 479 7.23 -10.47 2.63
N ALA A 480 6.26 -10.58 3.54
CA ALA A 480 5.48 -11.80 3.72
C ALA A 480 4.53 -12.14 2.54
N LEU A 481 4.22 -11.18 1.68
CA LEU A 481 3.16 -11.26 0.67
C LEU A 481 3.68 -11.02 -0.76
N LYS A 482 4.61 -10.08 -0.94
CA LYS A 482 4.89 -9.42 -2.23
C LYS A 482 6.36 -9.05 -2.42
N LEU A 483 6.69 -8.80 -3.69
CA LEU A 483 7.98 -8.33 -4.16
C LEU A 483 8.17 -6.85 -3.80
N VAL A 484 9.27 -6.55 -3.09
CA VAL A 484 9.61 -5.19 -2.63
C VAL A 484 10.85 -4.64 -3.31
N SER A 485 11.71 -5.52 -3.84
CA SER A 485 12.94 -5.15 -4.53
C SER A 485 13.36 -6.27 -5.49
N LEU A 486 13.89 -5.88 -6.64
CA LEU A 486 14.41 -6.80 -7.65
C LEU A 486 15.83 -6.35 -8.02
N SER A 487 16.71 -7.32 -8.22
CA SER A 487 18.08 -7.08 -8.64
C SER A 487 18.51 -8.03 -9.75
N ARG A 488 19.47 -7.58 -10.54
CA ARG A 488 20.20 -8.41 -11.50
C ARG A 488 21.70 -8.30 -11.29
N ASP A 489 22.46 -9.15 -11.96
CA ASP A 489 23.91 -9.05 -12.06
C ASP A 489 24.35 -7.67 -12.61
N LYS A 490 25.20 -6.97 -11.85
CA LYS A 490 25.79 -5.65 -12.17
C LYS A 490 27.09 -5.83 -12.94
N LEU A 491 27.24 -5.11 -14.05
CA LEU A 491 28.48 -5.02 -14.80
C LEU A 491 29.22 -3.70 -14.51
N PRO A 492 30.56 -3.65 -14.58
CA PRO A 492 31.38 -2.52 -14.10
C PRO A 492 31.12 -1.13 -14.71
N ASP A 493 30.38 -0.99 -15.81
CA ASP A 493 30.27 0.28 -16.57
C ASP A 493 28.83 0.78 -16.80
N GLN A 494 27.87 0.40 -15.94
CA GLN A 494 26.44 0.62 -16.18
C GLN A 494 25.76 1.75 -15.39
N GLU A 495 26.52 2.62 -14.70
CA GLU A 495 25.94 3.69 -13.90
C GLU A 495 25.45 4.86 -14.75
N THR A 496 24.32 4.65 -15.42
CA THR A 496 23.58 5.70 -16.14
C THR A 496 22.43 6.19 -15.28
N TRP A 497 22.05 7.46 -15.46
CA TRP A 497 20.84 8.02 -14.86
C TRP A 497 19.60 7.16 -15.12
N LEU A 498 19.48 6.62 -16.34
CA LEU A 498 18.33 5.81 -16.77
C LEU A 498 18.13 4.57 -15.92
N ASN A 499 19.23 3.90 -15.53
CA ASN A 499 19.19 2.62 -14.82
C ASN A 499 19.29 2.77 -13.29
N ASN A 500 19.64 3.94 -12.78
CA ASN A 500 19.88 4.18 -11.35
C ASN A 500 18.89 5.16 -10.70
N CYS A 501 17.85 5.56 -11.42
CA CYS A 501 16.81 6.43 -10.89
C CYS A 501 15.44 5.77 -10.92
N LEU A 502 14.62 6.17 -9.95
CA LEU A 502 13.19 6.03 -10.01
C LEU A 502 12.62 7.21 -10.83
N TRP A 503 12.01 6.95 -11.98
CA TRP A 503 11.49 7.97 -12.90
C TRP A 503 9.97 8.14 -12.77
N TYR A 504 9.46 9.32 -13.13
CA TYR A 504 8.03 9.55 -13.26
C TYR A 504 7.73 10.48 -14.46
N ALA A 505 6.69 10.23 -15.27
CA ALA A 505 5.89 9.00 -15.30
C ALA A 505 6.61 7.85 -16.03
N GLU A 506 7.59 8.16 -16.88
CA GLU A 506 8.28 7.19 -17.74
C GLU A 506 9.79 7.36 -17.67
N VAL A 507 10.51 6.27 -17.95
CA VAL A 507 11.97 6.29 -18.08
C VAL A 507 12.35 7.09 -19.34
N PRO A 508 13.22 8.10 -19.25
CA PRO A 508 13.61 8.91 -20.41
C PRO A 508 14.25 8.08 -21.54
N ARG A 509 14.28 8.65 -22.74
CA ARG A 509 14.91 8.02 -23.90
C ARG A 509 16.43 7.89 -23.72
N GLU A 510 17.01 6.86 -24.32
CA GLU A 510 18.46 6.70 -24.38
C GLU A 510 19.11 7.83 -25.19
N GLY A 511 20.35 8.17 -24.86
CA GLY A 511 21.12 9.24 -25.52
C GLY A 511 21.04 10.62 -24.86
N LEU A 512 20.14 10.83 -23.89
CA LEU A 512 20.08 12.09 -23.13
C LEU A 512 21.22 12.18 -22.11
N LEU A 513 21.84 13.36 -22.05
CA LEU A 513 22.89 13.71 -21.08
C LEU A 513 22.30 14.55 -19.95
N PHE A 514 22.57 14.14 -18.71
CA PHE A 514 22.04 14.71 -17.48
C PHE A 514 23.13 15.44 -16.69
N ASN A 515 22.81 16.63 -16.18
CA ASN A 515 23.60 17.37 -15.20
C ASN A 515 22.68 18.07 -14.20
N GLY A 516 22.85 17.79 -12.91
CA GLY A 516 22.00 18.30 -11.83
C GLY A 516 22.71 19.32 -10.94
N SER A 517 21.92 20.11 -10.21
CA SER A 517 22.42 21.05 -9.20
C SER A 517 23.22 20.39 -8.08
N ARG A 518 23.01 19.09 -7.87
CA ARG A 518 23.75 18.27 -6.90
C ARG A 518 24.80 17.36 -7.54
N GLY A 519 25.13 17.58 -8.82
CA GLY A 519 26.20 16.88 -9.54
C GLY A 519 25.70 16.00 -10.68
N ASP A 520 26.65 15.24 -11.22
CA ASP A 520 26.53 14.51 -12.48
C ASP A 520 26.04 13.07 -12.35
N GLU A 521 25.89 12.61 -11.12
CA GLU A 521 25.46 11.26 -10.80
C GLU A 521 24.09 11.29 -10.13
N PRO A 522 23.23 10.31 -10.42
CA PRO A 522 21.94 10.20 -9.79
C PRO A 522 22.13 9.97 -8.29
N ARG A 523 21.71 10.95 -7.48
CA ARG A 523 21.74 10.81 -6.03
C ARG A 523 20.48 10.13 -5.55
N ALA A 524 20.64 8.99 -4.92
CA ALA A 524 19.57 8.32 -4.19
C ALA A 524 19.16 9.16 -2.96
N LYS A 525 18.27 10.15 -3.13
CA LYS A 525 17.35 10.49 -2.04
C LYS A 525 16.26 9.45 -2.11
N TYR A 526 16.45 8.37 -1.35
CA TYR A 526 15.60 7.18 -1.33
C TYR A 526 14.12 7.59 -1.36
N ASN A 527 13.38 7.05 -2.34
CA ASN A 527 11.91 7.00 -2.45
C ASN A 527 11.23 8.07 -3.31
N LEU A 528 11.92 9.16 -3.66
CA LEU A 528 11.34 10.21 -4.48
C LEU A 528 11.66 10.02 -5.97
N PRO A 529 10.64 10.02 -6.84
CA PRO A 529 10.88 9.90 -8.27
C PRO A 529 11.46 11.18 -8.87
N VAL A 530 12.23 11.01 -9.94
CA VAL A 530 12.72 12.08 -10.81
C VAL A 530 11.75 12.22 -11.98
N THR A 531 11.28 13.43 -12.22
CA THR A 531 10.48 13.76 -13.39
C THR A 531 11.33 14.51 -14.41
N THR A 532 11.00 14.36 -15.69
CA THR A 532 11.62 15.10 -16.78
C THR A 532 10.59 15.88 -17.55
N VAL A 533 11.02 16.99 -18.14
CA VAL A 533 10.25 17.74 -19.14
C VAL A 533 11.15 17.98 -20.34
N SER A 534 10.69 17.57 -21.53
CA SER A 534 11.37 17.85 -22.78
C SER A 534 10.73 19.08 -23.41
N PHE A 535 11.10 20.26 -22.92
CA PHE A 535 10.55 21.51 -23.43
C PHE A 535 10.99 21.80 -24.88
N GLY A 536 12.06 21.15 -25.36
CA GLY A 536 12.42 21.19 -26.77
C GLY A 536 11.59 20.26 -27.65
N GLY A 537 10.79 19.36 -27.07
CA GLY A 537 10.24 18.22 -27.81
C GLY A 537 11.33 17.24 -28.28
N PRO A 538 10.94 16.21 -29.07
CA PRO A 538 11.90 15.34 -29.73
C PRO A 538 12.92 16.17 -30.53
N ASP A 539 14.21 15.99 -30.25
CA ASP A 539 15.32 16.63 -30.96
C ASP A 539 15.30 18.17 -30.98
N GLY A 540 14.57 18.82 -30.06
CA GLY A 540 14.54 20.29 -29.96
C GLY A 540 13.59 21.00 -30.93
N GLN A 541 12.70 20.26 -31.61
CA GLN A 541 11.76 20.80 -32.61
C GLN A 541 10.82 21.92 -32.12
N TYR A 542 10.52 22.00 -30.82
CA TYR A 542 9.64 23.02 -30.24
C TYR A 542 10.39 24.21 -29.65
N LEU A 543 11.73 24.23 -29.68
CA LEU A 543 12.52 25.33 -29.11
C LEU A 543 12.21 26.67 -29.78
N SER A 544 11.89 26.65 -31.09
CA SER A 544 11.51 27.86 -31.83
C SER A 544 10.13 28.40 -31.46
N GLN A 545 9.29 27.60 -30.79
CA GLN A 545 7.94 27.96 -30.40
C GLN A 545 7.84 28.36 -28.93
N LEU A 546 8.89 28.15 -28.13
CA LEU A 546 8.91 28.49 -26.71
C LEU A 546 8.86 30.01 -26.55
N SER A 547 7.81 30.51 -25.89
CA SER A 547 7.54 31.94 -25.75
C SER A 547 7.75 32.44 -24.32
N GLU A 548 7.60 31.58 -23.31
CA GLU A 548 7.66 31.98 -21.90
C GLU A 548 8.05 30.81 -20.99
N ILE A 549 8.84 31.09 -19.95
CA ILE A 549 9.09 30.18 -18.83
C ILE A 549 8.56 30.85 -17.56
N VAL A 550 7.69 30.16 -16.82
CA VAL A 550 7.11 30.66 -15.57
C VAL A 550 7.58 29.81 -14.40
N VAL A 551 8.22 30.43 -13.42
CA VAL A 551 8.68 29.77 -12.20
C VAL A 551 7.68 30.01 -11.08
N TRP A 552 7.24 28.93 -10.44
CA TRP A 552 6.31 28.96 -9.33
C TRP A 552 7.08 28.90 -8.00
N VAL A 553 6.77 29.86 -7.13
CA VAL A 553 7.37 30.01 -5.80
C VAL A 553 6.28 29.88 -4.76
N PHE A 554 6.48 28.94 -3.83
CA PHE A 554 5.61 28.70 -2.69
C PHE A 554 6.12 29.43 -1.43
N ASP A 555 5.17 29.95 -0.66
CA ASP A 555 5.37 30.61 0.63
C ASP A 555 6.21 31.90 0.53
N ILE A 556 7.54 31.80 0.62
CA ILE A 556 8.44 32.97 0.61
C ILE A 556 9.49 32.84 -0.50
N CYS A 557 10.13 31.68 -0.59
CA CYS A 557 11.26 31.50 -1.50
C CYS A 557 11.38 30.11 -2.13
N HIS A 558 10.45 29.20 -1.85
CA HIS A 558 10.62 27.81 -2.25
C HIS A 558 10.20 27.58 -3.70
N VAL A 559 11.12 27.13 -4.54
CA VAL A 559 10.79 26.81 -5.93
C VAL A 559 10.10 25.45 -5.99
N THR A 560 8.85 25.42 -6.47
CA THR A 560 8.00 24.23 -6.46
C THR A 560 7.67 23.70 -7.85
N GLY A 561 7.64 24.57 -8.86
CA GLY A 561 7.29 24.20 -10.22
C GLY A 561 7.83 25.17 -11.26
N ILE A 562 7.92 24.69 -12.50
CA ILE A 562 8.29 25.48 -13.68
C ILE A 562 7.32 25.10 -14.81
N GLU A 563 6.70 26.10 -15.43
CA GLU A 563 5.82 25.96 -16.58
C GLU A 563 6.52 26.51 -17.82
N PHE A 564 6.44 25.79 -18.93
CA PHE A 564 6.99 26.16 -20.23
C PHE A 564 5.82 26.38 -21.17
N ARG A 565 5.67 27.62 -21.66
CA ARG A 565 4.58 28.00 -22.55
C ARG A 565 5.07 28.27 -23.95
N TYR A 566 4.25 27.86 -24.91
CA TYR A 566 4.55 27.96 -26.32
C TYR A 566 3.57 28.90 -27.01
N THR A 567 3.95 29.33 -28.21
CA THR A 567 3.05 30.06 -29.11
C THR A 567 1.74 29.31 -29.37
N GLU A 568 1.76 27.98 -29.34
CA GLU A 568 0.58 27.12 -29.37
C GLU A 568 0.42 26.41 -28.02
N SER A 569 -0.64 26.75 -27.28
CA SER A 569 -0.84 26.28 -25.90
C SER A 569 -1.04 24.76 -25.75
N SER A 570 -1.31 24.03 -26.84
CA SER A 570 -1.36 22.56 -26.80
C SER A 570 -0.01 21.92 -26.53
N HIS A 571 1.09 22.66 -26.67
CA HIS A 571 2.44 22.19 -26.37
C HIS A 571 2.91 22.54 -24.96
N ASP A 572 2.13 23.32 -24.20
CA ASP A 572 2.49 23.75 -22.85
C ASP A 572 2.77 22.54 -21.95
N CYS A 573 3.83 22.65 -21.17
CA CYS A 573 4.26 21.57 -20.29
C CYS A 573 4.80 22.12 -18.96
N GLN A 574 4.83 21.27 -17.94
CA GLN A 574 5.23 21.66 -16.60
C GLN A 574 6.18 20.65 -15.96
N LEU A 575 7.01 21.16 -15.06
CA LEU A 575 7.91 20.40 -14.19
C LEU A 575 7.53 20.71 -12.74
N GLY A 576 7.32 19.67 -11.92
CA GLY A 576 6.99 19.83 -10.51
C GLY A 576 5.54 20.24 -10.25
N TYR A 577 5.33 21.00 -9.18
CA TYR A 577 4.02 21.39 -8.68
C TYR A 577 3.74 22.86 -8.98
N VAL A 578 2.71 23.11 -9.79
CA VAL A 578 2.19 24.45 -10.08
C VAL A 578 0.94 24.72 -9.24
N GLY A 579 0.66 25.99 -8.94
CA GLY A 579 -0.44 26.39 -8.08
C GLY A 579 -1.82 26.34 -8.79
N PRO A 580 -2.90 26.64 -8.05
CA PRO A 580 -2.92 27.10 -6.65
C PRO A 580 -2.59 25.97 -5.66
N PHE A 581 -1.79 26.29 -4.62
CA PHE A 581 -1.42 25.34 -3.56
C PHE A 581 -2.48 25.35 -2.44
N ASP A 582 -2.99 24.18 -2.09
CA ASP A 582 -3.98 24.05 -1.00
C ASP A 582 -3.33 24.16 0.40
N GLU A 583 -4.15 24.21 1.45
CA GLU A 583 -3.66 24.24 2.84
C GLU A 583 -2.86 22.97 3.22
N ASN A 584 -3.04 21.87 2.48
CA ASN A 584 -2.36 20.61 2.71
C ASN A 584 -0.97 20.55 2.07
N TYR A 585 -0.54 21.57 1.31
CA TYR A 585 0.82 21.63 0.78
C TYR A 585 1.80 21.80 1.96
N PRO A 586 2.69 20.83 2.21
CA PRO A 586 3.46 20.77 3.44
C PRO A 586 4.35 22.01 3.57
N GLY A 587 4.27 22.68 4.73
CA GLY A 587 5.18 23.76 5.08
C GLY A 587 4.64 25.19 4.94
N ARG A 588 3.33 25.42 4.75
CA ARG A 588 2.76 26.79 4.86
C ARG A 588 3.01 27.33 6.28
N ARG A 589 3.99 28.22 6.43
CA ARG A 589 4.25 28.91 7.70
C ARG A 589 3.27 30.07 7.82
N ASN A 590 2.22 29.91 8.63
CA ASN A 590 1.24 30.97 8.93
C ASN A 590 1.81 32.16 9.74
N PHE A 591 3.13 32.40 9.71
CA PHE A 591 3.82 33.22 10.70
C PHE A 591 4.22 34.63 10.24
N THR A 592 4.03 35.02 8.98
CA THR A 592 4.35 36.39 8.51
C THR A 592 3.37 36.95 7.49
N PRO A 593 3.10 38.27 7.48
CA PRO A 593 2.30 38.94 6.44
C PRO A 593 2.83 38.79 5.02
N ASP A 594 4.11 38.42 4.87
CA ASP A 594 4.81 38.31 3.58
C ASP A 594 4.71 36.90 2.95
N SER A 595 4.09 35.92 3.62
CA SER A 595 3.87 34.58 3.08
C SER A 595 2.80 34.62 1.98
N HIS A 596 3.21 34.48 0.72
CA HIS A 596 2.30 34.39 -0.42
C HIS A 596 2.90 33.59 -1.57
N ASP A 597 2.04 32.82 -2.23
CA ASP A 597 2.44 32.10 -3.43
C ASP A 597 2.61 33.11 -4.58
N SER A 598 3.70 32.99 -5.33
CA SER A 598 4.03 33.94 -6.40
C SER A 598 4.57 33.23 -7.63
N THR A 599 4.56 33.94 -8.76
CA THR A 599 5.09 33.44 -10.04
C THR A 599 6.02 34.47 -10.65
N ALA A 600 7.16 34.01 -11.17
CA ALA A 600 8.05 34.84 -11.98
C ALA A 600 7.98 34.39 -13.45
N SER A 601 7.48 35.28 -14.31
CA SER A 601 7.42 35.06 -15.76
C SER A 601 8.70 35.55 -16.44
N PHE A 602 9.21 34.74 -17.36
CA PHE A 602 10.35 35.08 -18.20
C PHE A 602 10.02 34.84 -19.68
N PRO A 603 9.73 35.91 -20.45
CA PRO A 603 9.53 35.81 -21.89
C PRO A 603 10.80 35.36 -22.61
N ILE A 604 10.69 34.38 -23.50
CA ILE A 604 11.77 33.86 -24.34
C ILE A 604 11.40 34.05 -25.82
N ASP A 605 12.32 34.59 -26.61
CA ASP A 605 12.13 34.73 -28.05
C ASP A 605 12.66 33.47 -28.79
N GLY A 606 11.94 32.36 -28.62
CA GLY A 606 12.28 31.09 -29.27
C GLY A 606 12.35 31.22 -30.80
N ALA A 607 11.48 32.03 -31.40
CA ALA A 607 11.40 32.23 -32.85
C ALA A 607 12.68 32.84 -33.43
N SER A 608 13.31 33.76 -32.68
CA SER A 608 14.63 34.32 -33.02
C SER A 608 15.81 33.46 -32.57
N GLY A 609 15.56 32.26 -32.04
CA GLY A 609 16.58 31.30 -31.61
C GLY A 609 17.12 31.54 -30.19
N GLU A 610 16.43 32.31 -29.35
CA GLU A 610 16.75 32.41 -27.92
C GLU A 610 16.44 31.07 -27.24
N ARG A 611 17.39 30.59 -26.43
CA ARG A 611 17.29 29.32 -25.70
C ARG A 611 18.04 29.38 -24.38
N LEU A 612 17.62 28.53 -23.45
CA LEU A 612 18.31 28.35 -22.18
C LEU A 612 19.74 27.83 -22.43
N SER A 613 20.72 28.44 -21.77
CA SER A 613 22.14 28.10 -21.88
C SER A 613 22.69 27.46 -20.60
N ARG A 614 22.19 27.87 -19.43
CA ARG A 614 22.52 27.31 -18.12
C ARG A 614 21.52 27.78 -17.07
N ILE A 615 21.56 27.13 -15.90
CA ILE A 615 20.84 27.57 -14.71
C ILE A 615 21.82 27.76 -13.54
N ASP A 616 21.54 28.69 -12.64
CA ASP A 616 22.20 28.71 -11.33
C ASP A 616 21.15 28.41 -10.25
N VAL A 617 21.47 27.50 -9.33
CA VAL A 617 20.54 27.02 -8.30
C VAL A 617 21.10 27.36 -6.92
N GLN A 618 20.23 27.80 -6.01
CA GLN A 618 20.57 28.06 -4.61
C GLN A 618 19.68 27.23 -3.69
N THR A 619 20.29 26.67 -2.64
CA THR A 619 19.62 25.75 -1.71
C THR A 619 19.69 26.24 -0.27
N SER A 620 18.63 25.99 0.50
CA SER A 620 18.59 26.12 1.96
C SER A 620 18.20 24.77 2.56
N GLY A 621 19.01 24.22 3.47
CA GLY A 621 18.85 22.84 3.93
C GLY A 621 18.80 21.83 2.77
N SER A 622 17.65 21.19 2.59
CA SER A 622 17.45 20.21 1.52
C SER A 622 16.70 20.74 0.28
N HIS A 623 16.18 21.96 0.32
CA HIS A 623 15.28 22.46 -0.73
C HIS A 623 15.92 23.58 -1.56
N ILE A 624 15.42 23.74 -2.79
CA ILE A 624 15.78 24.83 -3.70
C ILE A 624 14.97 26.07 -3.32
N VAL A 625 15.69 27.15 -3.03
CA VAL A 625 15.13 28.43 -2.61
C VAL A 625 15.49 29.59 -3.54
N GLY A 626 16.26 29.31 -4.59
CA GLY A 626 16.67 30.30 -5.59
C GLY A 626 17.03 29.65 -6.92
N LEU A 627 16.60 30.29 -8.01
CA LEU A 627 16.81 29.86 -9.38
C LEU A 627 17.19 31.06 -10.25
N LYS A 628 18.27 30.93 -11.01
CA LYS A 628 18.63 31.83 -12.10
C LYS A 628 18.54 31.08 -13.41
N LEU A 629 17.80 31.65 -14.35
CA LEU A 629 17.73 31.18 -15.73
C LEU A 629 18.63 32.09 -16.59
N ARG A 630 19.48 31.50 -17.42
CA ARG A 630 20.33 32.22 -18.36
C ARG A 630 20.13 31.72 -19.77
N THR A 631 20.08 32.64 -20.74
CA THR A 631 19.92 32.30 -22.16
C THR A 631 21.21 32.44 -22.93
N ASN A 632 21.24 32.00 -24.18
CA ASN A 632 22.37 32.18 -25.10
C ASN A 632 22.54 33.64 -25.57
N LEU A 633 21.60 34.53 -25.22
CA LEU A 633 21.66 35.97 -25.48
C LEU A 633 22.10 36.76 -24.24
N ASP A 634 22.70 36.07 -23.25
CA ASP A 634 23.13 36.62 -21.96
C ASP A 634 22.03 37.30 -21.13
N ARG A 635 20.76 37.08 -21.47
CA ARG A 635 19.63 37.45 -20.59
C ARG A 635 19.64 36.57 -19.36
N THR A 636 19.46 37.17 -18.19
CA THR A 636 19.39 36.48 -16.91
C THR A 636 18.13 36.91 -16.16
N VAL A 637 17.37 35.95 -15.66
CA VAL A 637 16.32 36.18 -14.66
C VAL A 637 16.67 35.43 -13.40
N GLN A 638 16.47 36.08 -12.25
CA GLN A 638 16.59 35.48 -10.92
C GLN A 638 15.21 35.47 -10.28
N THR A 639 14.87 34.36 -9.62
CA THR A 639 13.70 34.27 -8.76
C THR A 639 13.96 33.24 -7.66
N PRO A 640 13.51 33.47 -6.42
CA PRO A 640 12.87 34.70 -5.92
C PRO A 640 13.88 35.86 -5.78
N ASP A 641 13.38 37.08 -5.59
CA ASP A 641 14.20 38.29 -5.44
C ASP A 641 15.12 38.23 -4.21
N TYR A 642 14.63 37.61 -3.12
CA TYR A 642 15.35 37.44 -1.86
C TYR A 642 15.29 35.98 -1.37
N PRO A 643 16.23 35.11 -1.78
CA PRO A 643 16.32 33.76 -1.24
C PRO A 643 16.71 33.82 0.25
N TYR A 644 15.81 33.40 1.14
CA TYR A 644 15.98 33.50 2.59
C TYR A 644 16.75 32.29 3.15
N GLY A 645 17.58 32.49 4.19
CA GLY A 645 18.17 31.40 4.97
C GLY A 645 19.13 30.48 4.19
N THR A 646 19.95 31.03 3.29
CA THR A 646 20.80 30.24 2.40
C THR A 646 22.06 29.74 3.10
N ASP A 647 22.29 28.43 3.10
CA ASP A 647 23.49 27.83 3.70
C ASP A 647 24.66 27.70 2.70
N ARG A 648 24.38 27.81 1.40
CA ARG A 648 25.35 27.65 0.30
C ARG A 648 25.21 28.74 -0.77
N GLY A 649 26.31 29.01 -1.46
CA GLY A 649 26.34 29.88 -2.64
C GLY A 649 25.60 29.29 -3.84
N TRP A 650 25.49 30.08 -4.91
CA TRP A 650 24.91 29.64 -6.18
C TRP A 650 25.72 28.50 -6.80
N THR A 651 25.04 27.44 -7.23
CA THR A 651 25.61 26.32 -7.97
C THR A 651 25.20 26.40 -9.43
N THR A 652 26.17 26.56 -10.33
CA THR A 652 25.94 26.64 -11.76
C THR A 652 25.80 25.25 -12.37
N VAL A 653 24.74 25.04 -13.16
CA VAL A 653 24.49 23.80 -13.90
C VAL A 653 24.54 24.10 -15.40
N HIS A 654 25.40 23.38 -16.11
CA HIS A 654 25.61 23.51 -17.55
C HIS A 654 25.01 22.32 -18.30
N GLY A 655 24.54 22.54 -19.53
CA GLY A 655 24.28 21.43 -20.45
C GLY A 655 25.58 20.67 -20.75
N LYS A 656 25.51 19.33 -20.83
CA LYS A 656 26.66 18.48 -21.20
C LYS A 656 26.79 18.29 -22.71
N GLY A 657 25.65 18.25 -23.38
CA GLY A 657 25.56 18.13 -24.83
C GLY A 657 25.68 19.46 -25.56
N SER A 658 25.48 19.38 -26.86
CA SER A 658 25.49 20.50 -27.79
C SER A 658 24.30 21.45 -27.62
N GLN A 659 23.16 20.91 -27.17
CA GLN A 659 21.91 21.64 -27.05
C GLN A 659 21.11 21.19 -25.84
N ILE A 660 20.60 22.15 -25.05
CA ILE A 660 19.68 21.88 -23.95
C ILE A 660 18.27 21.72 -24.52
N VAL A 661 17.65 20.56 -24.25
CA VAL A 661 16.33 20.18 -24.79
C VAL A 661 15.30 19.90 -23.70
N GLY A 662 15.70 19.98 -22.43
CA GLY A 662 14.82 19.67 -21.32
C GLY A 662 15.38 20.01 -19.95
N MET A 663 14.56 19.79 -18.92
CA MET A 663 14.94 19.87 -17.51
C MET A 663 14.47 18.62 -16.77
N PHE A 664 15.09 18.33 -15.63
CA PHE A 664 14.63 17.29 -14.72
C PHE A 664 14.62 17.80 -13.28
N ALA A 665 13.76 17.22 -12.45
CA ALA A 665 13.69 17.53 -11.03
C ALA A 665 13.27 16.31 -10.21
N THR A 666 13.74 16.22 -8.97
CA THR A 666 13.17 15.28 -8.00
C THR A 666 11.82 15.80 -7.52
N LEU A 667 10.78 14.95 -7.54
CA LEU A 667 9.41 15.28 -7.13
C LEU A 667 9.27 15.36 -5.60
N SER A 668 9.96 16.30 -4.97
CA SER A 668 9.76 16.72 -3.58
C SER A 668 8.92 17.99 -3.51
N ARG A 669 8.41 18.31 -2.31
CA ARG A 669 7.64 19.53 -2.05
C ARG A 669 8.35 20.35 -0.97
N PRO A 670 9.15 21.38 -1.29
CA PRO A 670 9.58 21.93 -2.60
C PRO A 670 10.69 21.14 -3.32
N PHE A 671 11.16 21.57 -4.51
CA PHE A 671 12.20 20.85 -5.25
C PHE A 671 13.48 20.63 -4.43
N TRP A 672 14.00 19.39 -4.50
CA TRP A 672 15.21 18.96 -3.81
C TRP A 672 16.44 19.02 -4.71
N ASP A 673 16.26 18.67 -5.98
CA ASP A 673 17.26 18.76 -7.05
C ASP A 673 16.58 19.20 -8.35
N LEU A 674 17.34 19.92 -9.17
CA LEU A 674 16.93 20.47 -10.45
C LEU A 674 18.14 20.43 -11.39
N GLY A 675 17.91 20.02 -12.64
CA GLY A 675 18.98 19.86 -13.62
C GLY A 675 18.53 20.03 -15.06
N LEU A 676 19.50 19.91 -15.96
CA LEU A 676 19.35 20.13 -17.39
C LEU A 676 19.53 18.81 -18.16
N LEU A 677 18.76 18.69 -19.25
CA LEU A 677 18.83 17.60 -20.22
C LEU A 677 19.40 18.14 -21.52
N SER A 678 20.33 17.41 -22.12
CA SER A 678 21.00 17.82 -23.36
C SER A 678 21.26 16.65 -24.30
N ILE A 679 21.45 16.96 -25.59
CA ILE A 679 21.79 16.01 -26.67
C ILE A 679 23.17 16.28 -27.25
#